data_AF-A0A1A3NA49-F1
#
_entry.id   AF-A0A1A3NA49-F1
#
_cell.length_a   1.000
_cell.length_b   1.000
_cell.length_c   1.000
_cell.angle_alpha   90.00
_cell.angle_beta   90.00
_cell.angle_gamma   90.00
#
_symmetry.space_group_name_H-M   'P 1'
#
loop_
_entity.id
_entity.type
_entity.pdbx_description
1 polymer ?
#
loop_
_entity_poly.entity_id
_entity_poly.type
_entity_poly.pdbx_seq_one_letter_code
_entity_poly.pdbx_strand_id
1 'polypeptide(L)'
;MDSKLIGMIKDVIDDARQRGLIFLNSEDKQLNGRSLTLDGRAVTSFSSCSYLGLEFHQALIDAVVDAAGRYGTQFSSSRSYISNPLYEEAESLLSDLFGGHALLTPTTTLGHIAALPILADERDAIVLDHQAHHSVHVGVAQARTSGTRVELVRHDRLDEACETIRQLANKHRTVWLCVDGVYSMYGDLAPVEILQEALSCAPNVRLYVDDAHGMSWAGRHGRGSFLDRFPDNKRVVVATSLNKAFGAAGGCLIFQDPAELDLVRTSGGPLMFGGPIQPPMMGAVRASARIHLSPEITDLQKALRARVSYINKSLIELGLSPVVVNEAPIFFLQCGLSRVAFEVSRRMLDDGILVNPSFFPAVPMKRAGIRFSVTNAHTYAEIDRAIARLAVHISTTLDECGVSKSQLADSFASAIPREAATGAASIDSDLQIETAMSIQDVDRSDWDSVLGAAAHCSWDAMAAVEAIYHSGNALPEHRWKFRYIMIRDKAGRIIAATFLTTLLLKDDMLSDEAVSREVERRRITDPYYLTSTAVMTGCPLSEGNHIYLDRSGPWEPALSLILAAAEEEADRSGAGMIILRDLPDGDTSLNAFLLNEGMSRLPMLDAHTLELDAADEASWYSALDKKKRYQLRPVFEHVKATEISFHGVGLATLTDEETRHLHSLFEKMEEKLRINLFRLPTTLLPAMLRSAAWELGVLRIAADAGGCGKPVAFWAAHKHGDTYAPFLCGLDDAWRDHDIYRSMILHWTRRARSLGFRKLRMGMDAEIEKRRFGAHTERVCLYVRTSDDYAGALLSEVIADVATGQVGLQAVN
;
A
#
# COMPACT_ATOMS: atom_id res chain seq x y z
N MET A 1 -7.80 -8.06 6.23
CA MET A 1 -7.08 -7.55 5.04
C MET A 1 -8.02 -7.57 3.86
N ASP A 2 -7.99 -6.53 3.03
CA ASP A 2 -8.70 -6.50 1.75
C ASP A 2 -8.18 -7.62 0.82
N SER A 3 -9.10 -8.29 0.13
CA SER A 3 -8.82 -9.27 -0.93
C SER A 3 -7.87 -8.75 -2.01
N LYS A 4 -7.92 -7.44 -2.34
CA LYS A 4 -7.03 -6.82 -3.34
C LYS A 4 -5.57 -6.80 -2.87
N LEU A 5 -5.34 -6.44 -1.60
CA LEU A 5 -4.01 -6.42 -0.98
C LEU A 5 -3.41 -7.84 -0.90
N ILE A 6 -4.24 -8.84 -0.59
CA ILE A 6 -3.80 -10.26 -0.58
C ILE A 6 -3.31 -10.68 -1.96
N GLY A 7 -4.03 -10.30 -3.03
CA GLY A 7 -3.61 -10.55 -4.41
C GLY A 7 -2.25 -9.91 -4.73
N MET A 8 -2.08 -8.64 -4.39
CA MET A 8 -0.82 -7.91 -4.59
C MET A 8 0.37 -8.55 -3.85
N ILE A 9 0.19 -8.88 -2.55
CA ILE A 9 1.23 -9.56 -1.77
C ILE A 9 1.57 -10.91 -2.41
N LYS A 10 0.56 -11.66 -2.84
CA LYS A 10 0.75 -12.96 -3.47
C LYS A 10 1.55 -12.85 -4.77
N ASP A 11 1.23 -11.88 -5.63
CA ASP A 11 1.91 -11.72 -6.92
C ASP A 11 3.41 -11.42 -6.75
N VAL A 12 3.75 -10.51 -5.83
CA VAL A 12 5.16 -10.13 -5.56
C VAL A 12 5.92 -11.28 -4.88
N ILE A 13 5.28 -11.98 -3.94
CA ILE A 13 5.87 -13.15 -3.25
C ILE A 13 6.07 -14.32 -4.23
N ASP A 14 5.12 -14.55 -5.13
CA ASP A 14 5.23 -15.60 -6.14
C ASP A 14 6.38 -15.33 -7.11
N ASP A 15 6.59 -14.08 -7.55
CA ASP A 15 7.74 -13.72 -8.40
C ASP A 15 9.08 -14.01 -7.69
N ALA A 16 9.24 -13.54 -6.44
CA ALA A 16 10.44 -13.81 -5.65
C ALA A 16 10.67 -15.31 -5.40
N ARG A 17 9.59 -16.08 -5.22
CA ARG A 17 9.64 -17.53 -5.04
C ARG A 17 10.01 -18.26 -6.33
N GLN A 18 9.43 -17.86 -7.47
CA GLN A 18 9.76 -18.45 -8.78
C GLN A 18 11.21 -18.21 -9.16
N ARG A 19 11.79 -17.10 -8.71
CA ARG A 19 13.22 -16.78 -8.84
C ARG A 19 14.13 -17.56 -7.88
N GLY A 20 13.57 -18.33 -6.95
CA GLY A 20 14.34 -19.10 -5.97
C GLY A 20 15.08 -18.23 -4.97
N LEU A 21 14.49 -17.11 -4.53
CA LEU A 21 15.15 -16.16 -3.62
C LEU A 21 14.58 -16.19 -2.18
N ILE A 22 13.39 -16.75 -2.01
CA ILE A 22 12.68 -16.84 -0.73
C ILE A 22 12.00 -18.21 -0.59
N PHE A 23 11.53 -18.55 0.61
CA PHE A 23 11.02 -19.90 0.93
C PHE A 23 12.03 -21.02 0.63
N LEU A 24 13.31 -20.71 0.88
CA LEU A 24 14.43 -21.63 0.70
C LEU A 24 14.44 -22.69 1.81
N ASN A 25 14.87 -23.90 1.46
CA ASN A 25 15.00 -25.00 2.41
C ASN A 25 16.48 -25.39 2.51
N SER A 26 17.02 -25.40 3.73
CA SER A 26 18.36 -25.93 3.99
C SER A 26 18.34 -27.45 3.97
N GLU A 27 19.38 -28.05 3.37
CA GLU A 27 19.57 -29.50 3.25
C GLU A 27 20.46 -30.08 4.38
N ASP A 28 20.87 -29.24 5.33
CA ASP A 28 21.88 -29.57 6.33
C ASP A 28 21.35 -30.53 7.39
N LYS A 29 22.14 -31.57 7.72
CA LYS A 29 21.84 -32.48 8.84
C LYS A 29 22.23 -31.89 10.20
N GLN A 30 23.14 -30.93 10.20
CA GLN A 30 23.63 -30.21 11.37
C GLN A 30 23.87 -28.76 10.97
N LEU A 31 23.35 -27.84 11.77
CA LEU A 31 23.55 -26.40 11.59
C LEU A 31 24.75 -25.95 12.41
N ASN A 32 25.41 -24.89 11.94
CA ASN A 32 26.57 -24.27 12.61
C ASN A 32 26.43 -22.75 12.76
N GLY A 33 25.25 -22.19 12.47
CA GLY A 33 24.94 -20.77 12.59
C GLY A 33 25.58 -19.86 11.54
N ARG A 34 26.27 -20.42 10.53
CA ARG A 34 27.09 -19.65 9.58
C ARG A 34 26.89 -20.06 8.12
N SER A 35 26.92 -21.36 7.84
CA SER A 35 26.78 -21.90 6.47
C SER A 35 25.54 -22.77 6.35
N LEU A 36 24.92 -22.74 5.17
CA LEU A 36 23.79 -23.59 4.80
C LEU A 36 24.09 -24.31 3.48
N THR A 37 23.39 -25.41 3.22
CA THR A 37 23.39 -26.11 1.94
C THR A 37 22.05 -25.86 1.24
N LEU A 38 22.10 -25.26 0.05
CA LEU A 38 20.96 -24.97 -0.82
C LEU A 38 21.20 -25.59 -2.19
N ASP A 39 20.28 -26.43 -2.67
CA ASP A 39 20.38 -27.13 -3.96
C ASP A 39 21.76 -27.81 -4.17
N GLY A 40 22.23 -28.52 -3.14
CA GLY A 40 23.54 -29.18 -3.11
C GLY A 40 24.77 -28.25 -3.05
N ARG A 41 24.59 -26.93 -2.86
CA ARG A 41 25.69 -25.95 -2.77
C ARG A 41 25.80 -25.35 -1.39
N ALA A 42 27.02 -25.28 -0.86
CA ALA A 42 27.29 -24.58 0.39
C ALA A 42 27.26 -23.06 0.18
N VAL A 43 26.54 -22.35 1.04
CA VAL A 43 26.42 -20.89 1.04
C VAL A 43 26.72 -20.32 2.43
N THR A 44 27.35 -19.15 2.50
CA THR A 44 27.50 -18.38 3.75
C THR A 44 26.27 -17.52 3.95
N SER A 45 25.61 -17.63 5.11
CA SER A 45 24.32 -16.98 5.37
C SER A 45 24.44 -15.73 6.23
N PHE A 46 24.05 -14.58 5.66
CA PHE A 46 23.92 -13.30 6.36
C PHE A 46 22.45 -12.96 6.66
N SER A 47 21.59 -13.97 6.87
CA SER A 47 20.16 -13.80 7.13
C SER A 47 19.76 -14.03 8.59
N SER A 48 20.66 -14.58 9.41
CA SER A 48 20.36 -15.01 10.78
C SER A 48 20.14 -13.83 11.73
N CYS A 49 19.10 -13.93 12.57
CA CYS A 49 18.86 -13.02 13.69
C CYS A 49 19.49 -13.51 15.01
N SER A 50 20.24 -14.62 14.99
CA SER A 50 21.03 -15.06 16.14
C SER A 50 22.38 -14.34 16.18
N TYR A 51 22.34 -13.07 16.59
CA TYR A 51 23.52 -12.20 16.53
C TYR A 51 24.70 -12.73 17.37
N LEU A 52 24.42 -13.38 18.50
CA LEU A 52 25.45 -13.95 19.38
C LEU A 52 25.69 -15.45 19.15
N GLY A 53 24.79 -16.18 18.47
CA GLY A 53 24.93 -17.61 18.21
C GLY A 53 24.71 -18.49 19.45
N LEU A 54 23.96 -18.02 20.46
CA LEU A 54 23.82 -18.70 21.75
C LEU A 54 23.09 -20.04 21.67
N GLU A 55 22.25 -20.27 20.67
CA GLU A 55 21.54 -21.54 20.45
C GLU A 55 22.50 -22.73 20.23
N PHE A 56 23.75 -22.46 19.85
CA PHE A 56 24.81 -23.47 19.71
C PHE A 56 25.71 -23.59 20.96
N HIS A 57 25.49 -22.77 21.98
CA HIS A 57 26.29 -22.79 23.19
C HIS A 57 26.01 -24.04 24.03
N GLN A 58 27.06 -24.77 24.42
CA GLN A 58 26.93 -26.07 25.07
C GLN A 58 26.08 -26.02 26.35
N ALA A 59 26.21 -24.97 27.16
CA ALA A 59 25.41 -24.83 28.38
C ALA A 59 23.89 -24.75 28.12
N LEU A 60 23.46 -24.22 26.97
CA LEU A 60 22.04 -24.21 26.60
C LEU A 60 21.59 -25.61 26.19
N ILE A 61 22.39 -26.30 25.37
CA ILE A 61 22.11 -27.67 24.93
C ILE A 61 21.99 -28.61 26.13
N ASP A 62 22.94 -28.54 27.07
CA ASP A 62 22.93 -29.35 28.28
C ASP A 62 21.68 -29.07 29.14
N ALA A 63 21.28 -27.80 29.26
CA ALA A 63 20.08 -27.42 29.98
C ALA A 63 18.78 -27.88 29.30
N VAL A 64 18.75 -27.92 27.96
CA VAL A 64 17.64 -28.50 27.18
C VAL A 64 17.51 -29.99 27.47
N VAL A 65 18.63 -30.72 27.43
CA VAL A 65 18.67 -32.17 27.69
C VAL A 65 18.24 -32.47 29.13
N ASP A 66 18.76 -31.73 30.12
CA ASP A 66 18.37 -31.87 31.52
C ASP A 66 16.87 -31.61 31.73
N ALA A 67 16.36 -30.50 31.22
CA ALA A 67 14.96 -30.14 31.40
C ALA A 67 14.01 -31.13 30.69
N ALA A 68 14.40 -31.65 29.51
CA ALA A 68 13.67 -32.73 28.85
C ALA A 68 13.63 -34.01 29.69
N GLY A 69 14.75 -34.38 30.33
CA GLY A 69 14.83 -35.55 31.20
C GLY A 69 13.99 -35.40 32.48
N ARG A 70 13.92 -34.21 33.06
CA ARG A 70 13.23 -33.97 34.35
C ARG A 70 11.74 -33.64 34.20
N TYR A 71 11.34 -32.95 33.13
CA TYR A 71 9.99 -32.41 32.98
C TYR A 71 9.27 -32.88 31.70
N GLY A 72 9.93 -33.71 30.87
CA GLY A 72 9.39 -34.17 29.60
C GLY A 72 9.49 -33.10 28.49
N THR A 73 9.02 -33.47 27.31
CA THR A 73 9.05 -32.59 26.13
C THR A 73 7.98 -31.50 26.15
N GLN A 74 6.92 -31.69 26.93
CA GLN A 74 5.79 -30.77 27.01
C GLN A 74 5.16 -30.76 28.40
N PHE A 75 4.75 -29.58 28.85
CA PHE A 75 3.91 -29.41 30.04
C PHE A 75 2.48 -29.05 29.60
N SER A 76 1.62 -30.06 29.48
CA SER A 76 0.27 -29.94 28.89
C SER A 76 -0.74 -29.33 29.85
N SER A 77 -0.45 -28.14 30.39
CA SER A 77 -1.38 -27.35 31.18
C SER A 77 -1.23 -25.88 30.85
N SER A 78 -2.34 -25.15 30.86
CA SER A 78 -2.29 -23.70 30.85
C SER A 78 -1.69 -23.17 32.15
N ARG A 79 -0.94 -22.07 32.04
CA ARG A 79 -0.32 -21.37 33.17
C ARG A 79 -1.34 -20.79 34.15
N SER A 80 -2.59 -20.56 33.72
CA SER A 80 -3.68 -20.10 34.58
C SER A 80 -4.11 -21.14 35.62
N TYR A 81 -3.94 -22.43 35.32
CA TYR A 81 -4.23 -23.51 36.27
C TYR A 81 -3.00 -23.88 37.09
N ILE A 82 -1.89 -24.14 36.40
CA ILE A 82 -0.62 -24.55 37.01
C ILE A 82 0.52 -24.25 36.05
N SER A 83 1.63 -23.71 36.57
CA SER A 83 2.84 -23.45 35.80
C SER A 83 3.92 -24.49 36.10
N ASN A 84 4.75 -24.80 35.09
CA ASN A 84 5.97 -25.57 35.31
C ASN A 84 6.91 -24.80 36.27
N PRO A 85 7.58 -25.47 37.24
CA PRO A 85 8.44 -24.79 38.21
C PRO A 85 9.61 -24.01 37.60
N LEU A 86 10.01 -24.32 36.35
CA LEU A 86 11.07 -23.58 35.66
C LEU A 86 10.71 -22.11 35.36
N TYR A 87 9.42 -21.74 35.36
CA TYR A 87 8.98 -20.37 35.09
C TYR A 87 9.45 -19.38 36.16
N GLU A 88 9.31 -19.74 37.44
CA GLU A 88 9.63 -18.84 38.55
C GLU A 88 11.10 -18.43 38.52
N GLU A 89 12.02 -19.39 38.38
CA GLU A 89 13.44 -19.11 38.28
C GLU A 89 13.79 -18.36 36.99
N ALA A 90 13.16 -18.70 35.86
CA ALA A 90 13.42 -18.01 34.61
C ALA A 90 12.98 -16.54 34.66
N GLU A 91 11.77 -16.24 35.14
CA GLU A 91 11.27 -14.87 35.30
C GLU A 91 12.10 -14.08 36.33
N SER A 92 12.60 -14.73 37.39
CA SER A 92 13.54 -14.10 38.33
C SER A 92 14.85 -13.70 37.66
N LEU A 93 15.51 -14.63 36.94
CA LEU A 93 16.77 -14.35 36.24
C LEU A 93 16.61 -13.26 35.17
N LEU A 94 15.49 -13.27 34.45
CA LEU A 94 15.19 -12.23 33.46
C LEU A 94 14.92 -10.89 34.13
N SER A 95 14.24 -10.87 35.28
CA SER A 95 14.03 -9.63 36.05
C SER A 95 15.37 -9.00 36.49
N ASP A 96 16.31 -9.83 36.96
CA ASP A 96 17.66 -9.39 37.31
C ASP A 96 18.44 -8.86 36.09
N LEU A 97 18.28 -9.50 34.93
CA LEU A 97 18.92 -9.11 33.67
C LEU A 97 18.42 -7.74 33.20
N PHE A 98 17.09 -7.57 33.12
CA PHE A 98 16.47 -6.39 32.54
C PHE A 98 16.39 -5.19 33.48
N GLY A 99 16.41 -5.41 34.81
CA GLY A 99 16.21 -4.34 35.79
C GLY A 99 14.73 -3.92 35.89
N GLY A 100 13.82 -4.89 35.85
CA GLY A 100 12.38 -4.69 35.93
C GLY A 100 11.66 -6.01 36.22
N HIS A 101 10.34 -6.03 36.14
CA HIS A 101 9.54 -7.23 36.36
C HIS A 101 9.31 -7.97 35.04
N ALA A 102 9.89 -9.15 34.88
CA ALA A 102 9.82 -9.94 33.66
C ALA A 102 8.62 -10.89 33.65
N LEU A 103 7.88 -10.90 32.54
CA LEU A 103 6.79 -11.83 32.26
C LEU A 103 7.10 -12.59 30.98
N LEU A 104 7.25 -13.92 31.08
CA LEU A 104 7.51 -14.76 29.92
C LEU A 104 6.25 -14.96 29.08
N THR A 105 6.40 -14.95 27.77
CA THR A 105 5.33 -15.18 26.79
C THR A 105 5.72 -16.30 25.82
N PRO A 106 4.78 -17.12 25.30
CA PRO A 106 5.12 -18.21 24.40
C PRO A 106 5.81 -17.76 23.10
N THR A 107 5.50 -16.57 22.62
CA THR A 107 6.22 -15.83 21.57
C THR A 107 6.09 -14.33 21.82
N THR A 108 6.94 -13.51 21.21
CA THR A 108 6.80 -12.04 21.26
C THR A 108 5.45 -11.59 20.70
N THR A 109 5.00 -12.17 19.57
CA THR A 109 3.67 -11.92 18.98
C THR A 109 2.53 -12.15 19.96
N LEU A 110 2.51 -13.29 20.65
CA LEU A 110 1.49 -13.59 21.65
C LEU A 110 1.62 -12.71 22.89
N GLY A 111 2.82 -12.17 23.16
CA GLY A 111 3.04 -11.16 24.18
C GLY A 111 2.32 -9.85 23.86
N HIS A 112 2.45 -9.33 22.65
CA HIS A 112 1.73 -8.11 22.23
C HIS A 112 0.21 -8.30 22.28
N ILE A 113 -0.29 -9.43 21.76
CA ILE A 113 -1.71 -9.81 21.77
C ILE A 113 -2.23 -9.94 23.21
N ALA A 114 -1.42 -10.41 24.15
CA ALA A 114 -1.80 -10.50 25.56
C ALA A 114 -1.75 -9.16 26.29
N ALA A 115 -0.85 -8.26 25.90
CA ALA A 115 -0.57 -7.03 26.65
C ALA A 115 -1.38 -5.82 26.15
N LEU A 116 -1.30 -5.49 24.85
CA LEU A 116 -1.85 -4.25 24.30
C LEU A 116 -3.37 -4.07 24.57
N PRO A 117 -4.25 -5.06 24.31
CA PRO A 117 -5.68 -4.92 24.59
C PRO A 117 -6.04 -4.91 26.08
N ILE A 118 -5.08 -5.22 26.97
CA ILE A 118 -5.27 -5.19 28.42
C ILE A 118 -4.70 -3.89 29.02
N LEU A 119 -3.61 -3.37 28.45
CA LEU A 119 -2.97 -2.13 28.85
C LEU A 119 -3.71 -0.88 28.36
N ALA A 120 -4.48 -1.01 27.28
CA ALA A 120 -5.30 0.07 26.72
C ALA A 120 -6.73 -0.44 26.49
N ASP A 121 -7.69 0.17 27.17
CA ASP A 121 -9.13 -0.10 27.01
C ASP A 121 -9.84 1.07 26.31
N GLU A 122 -11.17 1.07 26.29
CA GLU A 122 -11.99 2.11 25.63
C GLU A 122 -11.82 3.52 26.21
N ARG A 123 -11.18 3.66 27.38
CA ARG A 123 -10.89 4.95 28.02
C ARG A 123 -9.49 5.48 27.69
N ASP A 124 -8.69 4.70 26.99
CA ASP A 124 -7.30 5.01 26.64
C ASP A 124 -7.14 5.26 25.14
N ALA A 125 -5.98 5.79 24.76
CA ALA A 125 -5.55 5.99 23.38
C ALA A 125 -4.24 5.26 23.10
N ILE A 126 -4.05 4.88 21.83
CA ILE A 126 -2.78 4.38 21.30
C ILE A 126 -2.36 5.27 20.13
N VAL A 127 -1.14 5.80 20.19
CA VAL A 127 -0.45 6.39 19.04
C VAL A 127 0.55 5.35 18.54
N LEU A 128 0.41 4.90 17.31
CA LEU A 128 1.19 3.80 16.74
C LEU A 128 2.09 4.31 15.62
N ASP A 129 3.38 4.02 15.68
CA ASP A 129 4.27 4.19 14.52
C ASP A 129 3.87 3.23 13.39
N HIS A 130 3.65 3.76 12.18
CA HIS A 130 3.31 2.92 11.03
C HIS A 130 4.35 1.86 10.69
N GLN A 131 5.63 2.06 10.99
CA GLN A 131 6.70 1.08 10.76
C GLN A 131 6.92 0.12 11.94
N ALA A 132 6.17 0.26 13.05
CA ALA A 132 6.24 -0.70 14.16
C ALA A 132 5.97 -2.12 13.65
N HIS A 133 6.57 -3.12 14.31
CA HIS A 133 6.51 -4.49 13.83
C HIS A 133 5.05 -4.98 13.68
N HIS A 134 4.79 -5.80 12.66
CA HIS A 134 3.45 -6.26 12.34
C HIS A 134 2.70 -6.91 13.53
N SER A 135 3.41 -7.57 14.45
CA SER A 135 2.77 -8.13 15.65
C SER A 135 2.27 -7.09 16.66
N VAL A 136 2.89 -5.90 16.69
CA VAL A 136 2.38 -4.75 17.46
C VAL A 136 1.07 -4.29 16.83
N HIS A 137 1.03 -4.11 15.50
CA HIS A 137 -0.21 -3.80 14.76
C HIS A 137 -1.33 -4.80 15.05
N VAL A 138 -1.04 -6.10 15.11
CA VAL A 138 -2.03 -7.13 15.44
C VAL A 138 -2.57 -6.97 16.88
N GLY A 139 -1.70 -6.69 17.85
CA GLY A 139 -2.15 -6.43 19.23
C GLY A 139 -2.96 -5.13 19.37
N VAL A 140 -2.54 -4.06 18.70
CA VAL A 140 -3.27 -2.78 18.65
C VAL A 140 -4.63 -2.94 17.95
N ALA A 141 -4.69 -3.73 16.88
CA ALA A 141 -5.95 -4.03 16.20
C ALA A 141 -6.96 -4.70 17.15
N GLN A 142 -6.51 -5.60 18.02
CA GLN A 142 -7.37 -6.17 19.05
C GLN A 142 -7.84 -5.12 20.06
N ALA A 143 -6.96 -4.24 20.54
CA ALA A 143 -7.34 -3.12 21.42
C ALA A 143 -8.40 -2.22 20.75
N ARG A 144 -8.21 -1.89 19.46
CA ARG A 144 -9.17 -1.11 18.67
C ARG A 144 -10.54 -1.80 18.60
N THR A 145 -10.58 -3.11 18.38
CA THR A 145 -11.87 -3.86 18.37
C THR A 145 -12.58 -3.84 19.73
N SER A 146 -11.84 -3.62 20.81
CA SER A 146 -12.37 -3.46 22.17
C SER A 146 -12.78 -2.02 22.51
N GLY A 147 -12.66 -1.08 21.57
CA GLY A 147 -13.12 0.30 21.74
C GLY A 147 -12.01 1.33 21.99
N THR A 148 -10.74 0.92 22.09
CA THR A 148 -9.60 1.83 22.27
C THR A 148 -9.44 2.76 21.06
N ARG A 149 -9.20 4.05 21.31
CA ARG A 149 -8.84 5.00 20.25
C ARG A 149 -7.42 4.71 19.78
N VAL A 150 -7.22 4.63 18.47
CA VAL A 150 -5.88 4.48 17.89
C VAL A 150 -5.67 5.60 16.89
N GLU A 151 -4.45 6.13 16.80
CA GLU A 151 -3.99 7.02 15.74
C GLU A 151 -2.67 6.50 15.19
N LEU A 152 -2.52 6.49 13.88
CA LEU A 152 -1.25 6.19 13.23
C LEU A 152 -0.39 7.45 13.08
N VAL A 153 0.92 7.34 13.28
CA VAL A 153 1.89 8.40 12.97
C VAL A 153 2.97 7.92 12.02
N ARG A 154 3.47 8.84 11.19
CA ARG A 154 4.54 8.55 10.25
C ARG A 154 5.86 8.36 10.98
N HIS A 155 6.61 7.33 10.59
CA HIS A 155 7.90 6.96 11.15
C HIS A 155 8.94 8.06 10.90
N ASP A 156 8.98 8.61 9.68
CA ASP A 156 9.87 9.70 9.31
C ASP A 156 9.52 11.03 9.98
N ARG A 157 8.31 11.14 10.53
CA ARG A 157 7.79 12.31 11.25
C ARG A 157 7.35 12.01 12.68
N LEU A 158 8.05 11.11 13.38
CA LEU A 158 7.78 10.82 14.79
C LEU A 158 7.87 12.07 15.68
N ASP A 159 8.58 13.12 15.24
CA ASP A 159 8.60 14.44 15.88
C ASP A 159 7.19 15.07 15.98
N GLU A 160 6.34 14.82 14.98
CA GLU A 160 4.96 15.31 14.96
C GLU A 160 4.01 14.50 15.84
N ALA A 161 4.41 13.31 16.29
CA ALA A 161 3.58 12.48 17.17
C ALA A 161 3.20 13.20 18.48
N CYS A 162 4.05 14.13 18.93
CA CYS A 162 3.79 14.95 20.12
C CYS A 162 2.50 15.77 20.01
N GLU A 163 2.14 16.26 18.82
CA GLU A 163 0.91 17.03 18.63
C GLU A 163 -0.33 16.13 18.79
N THR A 164 -0.33 14.98 18.12
CA THR A 164 -1.37 13.94 18.28
C THR A 164 -1.51 13.51 19.74
N ILE A 165 -0.38 13.28 20.43
CA ILE A 165 -0.35 12.90 21.84
C ILE A 165 -1.00 13.99 22.72
N ARG A 166 -0.67 15.26 22.52
CA ARG A 166 -1.25 16.38 23.30
C ARG A 166 -2.77 16.47 23.13
N GLN A 167 -3.26 16.25 21.91
CA GLN A 167 -4.71 16.26 21.63
C GLN A 167 -5.44 15.12 22.35
N LEU A 168 -4.87 13.92 22.34
CA LEU A 168 -5.45 12.74 22.99
C LEU A 168 -5.33 12.77 24.52
N ALA A 169 -4.21 13.28 25.05
CA ALA A 169 -3.92 13.24 26.48
C ALA A 169 -4.94 14.00 27.34
N ASN A 170 -5.60 15.03 26.76
CA ASN A 170 -6.67 15.78 27.42
C ASN A 170 -8.02 15.03 27.44
N LYS A 171 -8.19 14.05 26.55
CA LYS A 171 -9.47 13.36 26.34
C LYS A 171 -9.48 11.96 26.94
N HIS A 172 -8.34 11.34 27.20
CA HIS A 172 -8.22 9.91 27.52
C HIS A 172 -7.42 9.69 28.81
N ARG A 173 -7.69 8.58 29.51
CA ARG A 173 -7.05 8.24 30.79
C ARG A 173 -5.55 8.04 30.60
N THR A 174 -5.16 7.26 29.60
CA THR A 174 -3.76 6.96 29.25
C THR A 174 -3.57 7.11 27.75
N VAL A 175 -2.39 7.58 27.32
CA VAL A 175 -2.00 7.59 25.91
C VAL A 175 -0.72 6.77 25.75
N TRP A 176 -0.80 5.66 25.01
CA TRP A 176 0.34 4.77 24.74
C TRP A 176 0.98 5.11 23.39
N LEU A 177 2.25 5.51 23.39
CA LEU A 177 3.04 5.56 22.16
C LEU A 177 3.72 4.20 21.93
N CYS A 178 3.35 3.54 20.83
CA CYS A 178 3.86 2.21 20.45
C CYS A 178 4.90 2.34 19.33
N VAL A 179 6.13 1.88 19.58
CA VAL A 179 7.28 1.97 18.65
C VAL A 179 8.15 0.69 18.74
N ASP A 180 9.00 0.47 17.75
CA ASP A 180 10.09 -0.53 17.88
C ASP A 180 11.32 0.13 18.52
N GLY A 181 12.04 -0.62 19.35
CA GLY A 181 13.35 -0.23 19.90
C GLY A 181 14.46 -0.28 18.85
N VAL A 182 14.40 -1.31 17.99
CA VAL A 182 15.24 -1.50 16.80
C VAL A 182 14.36 -1.99 15.66
N TYR A 183 14.19 -1.16 14.65
CA TYR A 183 13.33 -1.47 13.51
C TYR A 183 13.96 -2.57 12.65
N SER A 184 13.20 -3.65 12.46
CA SER A 184 13.75 -4.90 11.91
C SER A 184 14.28 -4.79 10.48
N MET A 185 13.75 -3.88 9.67
CA MET A 185 14.11 -3.73 8.25
C MET A 185 15.35 -2.86 8.05
N TYR A 186 15.27 -1.56 8.34
CA TYR A 186 16.38 -0.65 8.12
C TYR A 186 17.46 -0.75 9.21
N GLY A 187 17.13 -1.32 10.38
CA GLY A 187 18.06 -1.44 11.49
C GLY A 187 18.25 -0.14 12.27
N ASP A 188 17.42 0.88 12.05
CA ASP A 188 17.44 2.12 12.81
C ASP A 188 16.94 1.90 14.25
N LEU A 189 17.37 2.81 15.13
CA LEU A 189 17.16 2.72 16.57
C LEU A 189 16.13 3.77 16.96
N ALA A 190 15.24 3.43 17.89
CA ALA A 190 14.18 4.34 18.34
C ALA A 190 14.74 5.72 18.77
N PRO A 191 14.19 6.85 18.28
CA PRO A 191 14.71 8.18 18.57
C PRO A 191 14.42 8.57 20.03
N VAL A 192 15.38 8.35 20.93
CA VAL A 192 15.19 8.48 22.39
C VAL A 192 14.77 9.88 22.79
N GLU A 193 15.29 10.90 22.13
CA GLU A 193 14.98 12.31 22.37
C GLU A 193 13.50 12.59 22.08
N ILE A 194 12.97 12.08 20.96
CA ILE A 194 11.56 12.21 20.58
C ILE A 194 10.66 11.46 21.59
N LEU A 195 11.08 10.27 22.04
CA LEU A 195 10.33 9.50 23.04
C LEU A 195 10.31 10.19 24.41
N GLN A 196 11.39 10.86 24.80
CA GLN A 196 11.43 11.69 26.00
C GLN A 196 10.52 12.91 25.88
N GLU A 197 10.51 13.56 24.70
CA GLU A 197 9.59 14.67 24.42
C GLU A 197 8.12 14.20 24.52
N ALA A 198 7.78 13.08 23.89
CA ALA A 198 6.45 12.48 23.96
C ALA A 198 6.00 12.23 25.41
N LEU A 199 6.87 11.65 26.24
CA LEU A 199 6.61 11.45 27.67
C LEU A 199 6.46 12.76 28.46
N SER A 200 7.00 13.87 27.97
CA SER A 200 6.89 15.20 28.59
C SER A 200 5.59 15.92 28.23
N CYS A 201 4.91 15.51 27.14
CA CYS A 201 3.66 16.14 26.69
C CYS A 201 2.56 16.14 27.76
N ALA A 202 2.41 15.04 28.51
CA ALA A 202 1.47 14.94 29.62
C ALA A 202 1.86 13.80 30.59
N PRO A 203 1.43 13.86 31.87
CA PRO A 203 1.79 12.84 32.88
C PRO A 203 1.20 11.46 32.61
N ASN A 204 0.09 11.38 31.87
CA ASN A 204 -0.61 10.15 31.48
C ASN A 204 -0.11 9.51 30.18
N VAL A 205 0.97 10.02 29.58
CA VAL A 205 1.62 9.39 28.43
C VAL A 205 2.52 8.25 28.88
N ARG A 206 2.44 7.12 28.19
CA ARG A 206 3.24 5.90 28.41
C ARG A 206 3.85 5.42 27.09
N LEU A 207 4.92 4.64 27.17
CA LEU A 207 5.57 4.01 26.02
C LEU A 207 5.40 2.50 26.07
N TYR A 208 5.10 1.90 24.92
CA TYR A 208 5.18 0.47 24.68
C TYR A 208 6.22 0.23 23.58
N VAL A 209 7.32 -0.45 23.90
CA VAL A 209 8.47 -0.56 23.00
C VAL A 209 8.76 -2.01 22.65
N ASP A 210 8.76 -2.36 21.37
CA ASP A 210 9.23 -3.67 20.89
C ASP A 210 10.75 -3.64 20.64
N ASP A 211 11.54 -4.07 21.62
CA ASP A 211 12.99 -4.22 21.52
C ASP A 211 13.42 -5.66 21.18
N ALA A 212 12.59 -6.40 20.41
CA ALA A 212 12.88 -7.77 20.01
C ALA A 212 14.21 -7.92 19.26
N HIS A 213 14.62 -6.91 18.51
CA HIS A 213 15.91 -6.89 17.81
C HIS A 213 17.04 -6.22 18.59
N GLY A 214 16.79 -5.57 19.74
CA GLY A 214 17.83 -4.89 20.54
C GLY A 214 18.50 -5.77 21.60
N MET A 215 17.81 -6.81 22.06
CA MET A 215 18.28 -7.71 23.13
C MET A 215 19.58 -8.47 22.81
N SER A 216 20.32 -8.79 23.87
CA SER A 216 21.60 -9.53 23.95
C SER A 216 22.82 -8.80 23.45
N TRP A 217 22.77 -8.17 22.28
CA TRP A 217 23.96 -7.59 21.65
C TRP A 217 24.35 -6.20 22.18
N ALA A 218 23.44 -5.51 22.88
CA ALA A 218 23.67 -4.21 23.48
C ALA A 218 23.19 -4.14 24.94
N GLY A 219 23.71 -3.15 25.65
CA GLY A 219 23.37 -2.84 27.03
C GLY A 219 24.00 -3.75 28.08
N ARG A 220 23.95 -3.27 29.33
CA ARG A 220 24.37 -4.03 30.51
C ARG A 220 23.64 -5.37 30.56
N HIS A 221 24.38 -6.47 30.80
CA HIS A 221 23.84 -7.85 30.78
C HIS A 221 23.17 -8.24 29.46
N GLY A 222 23.40 -7.50 28.37
CA GLY A 222 22.67 -7.68 27.13
C GLY A 222 21.23 -7.23 27.18
N ARG A 223 20.79 -6.41 28.15
CA ARG A 223 19.37 -6.06 28.35
C ARG A 223 18.65 -5.36 27.18
N GLY A 224 19.36 -4.98 26.13
CA GLY A 224 18.79 -4.36 24.94
C GLY A 224 19.37 -2.97 24.66
N SER A 225 19.43 -2.59 23.39
CA SER A 225 19.85 -1.25 22.97
C SER A 225 18.92 -0.16 23.47
N PHE A 226 17.60 -0.43 23.52
CA PHE A 226 16.64 0.56 23.96
C PHE A 226 16.83 0.90 25.45
N LEU A 227 16.83 -0.11 26.33
CA LEU A 227 17.00 0.08 27.79
C LEU A 227 18.38 0.62 28.17
N ASP A 228 19.40 0.48 27.32
CA ASP A 228 20.71 1.07 27.57
C ASP A 228 20.74 2.59 27.32
N ARG A 229 20.02 3.04 26.29
CA ARG A 229 19.93 4.44 25.88
C ARG A 229 18.80 5.19 26.57
N PHE A 230 17.78 4.48 27.04
CA PHE A 230 16.60 5.03 27.70
C PHE A 230 16.63 4.68 29.20
N PRO A 231 16.74 5.67 30.11
CA PRO A 231 16.83 5.41 31.54
C PRO A 231 15.54 4.78 32.09
N ASP A 232 15.67 3.97 33.15
CA ASP A 232 14.54 3.26 33.78
C ASP A 232 13.40 4.23 34.14
N ASN A 233 12.23 4.03 33.51
CA ASN A 233 11.09 4.91 33.63
C ASN A 233 9.81 4.10 33.84
N LYS A 234 9.08 4.41 34.91
CA LYS A 234 7.86 3.70 35.32
C LYS A 234 6.71 3.74 34.30
N ARG A 235 6.82 4.59 33.27
CA ARG A 235 5.84 4.77 32.20
C ARG A 235 6.19 3.99 30.94
N VAL A 236 7.15 3.06 31.02
CA VAL A 236 7.65 2.30 29.86
C VAL A 236 7.46 0.80 30.09
N VAL A 237 6.86 0.14 29.10
CA VAL A 237 6.77 -1.32 28.99
C VAL A 237 7.60 -1.73 27.78
N VAL A 238 8.49 -2.71 27.97
CA VAL A 238 9.35 -3.21 26.89
C VAL A 238 8.97 -4.65 26.56
N ALA A 239 8.75 -4.95 25.30
CA ALA A 239 8.65 -6.30 24.77
C ALA A 239 9.99 -6.71 24.15
N THR A 240 10.39 -7.96 24.29
CA THR A 240 11.58 -8.49 23.62
C THR A 240 11.40 -9.94 23.19
N SER A 241 12.36 -10.45 22.41
CA SER A 241 12.34 -11.80 21.85
C SER A 241 13.48 -12.64 22.39
N LEU A 242 13.12 -13.82 22.89
CA LEU A 242 14.09 -14.83 23.33
C LEU A 242 14.46 -15.82 22.21
N ASN A 243 13.79 -15.71 21.04
CA ASN A 243 14.00 -16.54 19.85
C ASN A 243 15.10 -16.01 18.89
N LYS A 244 15.70 -14.85 19.18
CA LYS A 244 16.69 -14.20 18.31
C LYS A 244 18.08 -14.32 18.92
N ALA A 245 18.73 -13.21 19.26
CA ALA A 245 20.08 -13.18 19.79
C ALA A 245 20.25 -13.90 21.14
N PHE A 246 19.15 -14.07 21.90
CA PHE A 246 19.12 -14.78 23.16
C PHE A 246 19.23 -16.32 23.00
N GLY A 247 18.96 -16.87 21.81
CA GLY A 247 19.22 -18.27 21.48
C GLY A 247 18.33 -19.31 22.19
N ALA A 248 17.16 -18.93 22.70
CA ALA A 248 16.24 -19.83 23.40
C ALA A 248 14.83 -19.78 22.78
N ALA A 249 13.78 -19.90 23.61
CA ALA A 249 12.39 -19.80 23.16
C ALA A 249 11.59 -18.70 23.85
N GLY A 250 10.64 -18.14 23.11
CA GLY A 250 9.59 -17.28 23.64
C GLY A 250 9.81 -15.78 23.44
N GLY A 251 8.99 -15.00 24.12
CA GLY A 251 9.15 -13.56 24.30
C GLY A 251 9.17 -13.21 25.77
N CYS A 252 9.48 -11.95 26.07
CA CYS A 252 9.42 -11.44 27.43
C CYS A 252 8.86 -10.01 27.41
N LEU A 253 7.98 -9.70 28.35
CA LEU A 253 7.51 -8.35 28.63
C LEU A 253 8.15 -7.88 29.94
N ILE A 254 8.71 -6.68 29.93
CA ILE A 254 9.38 -6.06 31.06
C ILE A 254 8.54 -4.88 31.51
N PHE A 255 8.05 -4.97 32.75
CA PHE A 255 7.24 -3.94 33.39
C PHE A 255 8.05 -3.27 34.49
N GLN A 256 7.89 -1.96 34.61
CA GLN A 256 8.42 -1.21 35.76
C GLN A 256 7.42 -1.12 36.91
N ASP A 257 6.14 -1.37 36.64
CA ASP A 257 5.08 -1.49 37.63
C ASP A 257 4.64 -2.96 37.77
N PRO A 258 4.82 -3.61 38.93
CA PRO A 258 4.39 -4.99 39.14
C PRO A 258 2.87 -5.16 39.03
N ALA A 259 2.08 -4.12 39.23
CA ALA A 259 0.63 -4.18 39.05
C ALA A 259 0.24 -4.33 37.57
N GLU A 260 0.97 -3.71 36.65
CA GLU A 260 0.75 -3.89 35.20
C GLU A 260 1.13 -5.30 34.75
N LEU A 261 2.22 -5.84 35.29
CA LEU A 261 2.59 -7.23 35.05
C LEU A 261 1.48 -8.18 35.50
N ASP A 262 0.98 -8.01 36.72
CA ASP A 262 -0.06 -8.87 37.28
C ASP A 262 -1.37 -8.77 36.48
N LEU A 263 -1.74 -7.56 36.07
CA LEU A 263 -2.89 -7.32 35.21
C LEU A 263 -2.78 -8.08 33.89
N VAL A 264 -1.65 -7.95 33.17
CA VAL A 264 -1.42 -8.65 31.90
C VAL A 264 -1.35 -10.17 32.10
N ARG A 265 -0.68 -10.64 33.16
CA ARG A 265 -0.57 -12.08 33.48
C ARG A 265 -1.94 -12.71 33.74
N THR A 266 -2.83 -12.00 34.43
CA THR A 266 -4.13 -12.52 34.90
C THR A 266 -5.30 -12.22 33.96
N SER A 267 -5.10 -11.38 32.94
CA SER A 267 -6.16 -10.97 31.99
C SER A 267 -5.79 -11.17 30.52
N GLY A 268 -4.50 -11.37 30.20
CA GLY A 268 -4.01 -11.58 28.83
C GLY A 268 -4.39 -12.95 28.27
N GLY A 269 -5.29 -12.98 27.28
CA GLY A 269 -5.84 -14.21 26.71
C GLY A 269 -4.80 -15.28 26.33
N PRO A 270 -3.78 -14.97 25.51
CA PRO A 270 -2.72 -15.93 25.16
C PRO A 270 -1.93 -16.49 26.35
N LEU A 271 -1.83 -15.74 27.46
CA LEU A 271 -1.14 -16.18 28.67
C LEU A 271 -2.01 -17.09 29.53
N MET A 272 -3.33 -16.85 29.56
CA MET A 272 -4.28 -17.61 30.37
C MET A 272 -4.83 -18.86 29.69
N PHE A 273 -4.96 -18.84 28.36
CA PHE A 273 -5.65 -19.89 27.60
C PHE A 273 -4.74 -20.56 26.54
N GLY A 274 -3.50 -20.07 26.39
CA GLY A 274 -2.51 -20.61 25.46
C GLY A 274 -1.62 -21.70 26.06
N GLY A 275 -0.89 -22.38 25.20
CA GLY A 275 0.15 -23.34 25.61
C GLY A 275 1.40 -22.65 26.16
N PRO A 276 2.06 -23.20 27.19
CA PRO A 276 3.30 -22.66 27.72
C PRO A 276 4.50 -22.91 26.78
N ILE A 277 5.62 -22.25 27.07
CA ILE A 277 6.93 -22.59 26.53
C ILE A 277 7.27 -24.01 27.00
N GLN A 278 7.78 -24.84 26.09
CA GLN A 278 8.09 -26.24 26.38
C GLN A 278 9.23 -26.33 27.42
N PRO A 279 9.18 -27.29 28.37
CA PRO A 279 10.19 -27.42 29.41
C PRO A 279 11.65 -27.50 28.91
N PRO A 280 11.98 -28.23 27.82
CA PRO A 280 13.34 -28.23 27.29
C PRO A 280 13.83 -26.82 26.95
N MET A 281 12.99 -26.02 26.31
CA MET A 281 13.34 -24.64 25.96
C MET A 281 13.37 -23.70 27.16
N MET A 282 12.58 -23.96 28.22
CA MET A 282 12.75 -23.26 29.50
C MET A 282 14.11 -23.54 30.14
N GLY A 283 14.68 -24.74 29.91
CA GLY A 283 16.07 -25.05 30.22
C GLY A 283 17.05 -24.10 29.50
N ALA A 284 16.91 -23.96 28.18
CA ALA A 284 17.70 -23.02 27.38
C ALA A 284 17.54 -21.56 27.86
N VAL A 285 16.32 -21.13 28.19
CA VAL A 285 16.05 -19.77 28.68
C VAL A 285 16.85 -19.47 29.96
N ARG A 286 16.82 -20.38 30.94
CA ARG A 286 17.55 -20.24 32.21
C ARG A 286 19.06 -20.22 31.98
N ALA A 287 19.58 -21.10 31.13
CA ALA A 287 21.01 -21.15 30.80
C ALA A 287 21.47 -19.87 30.10
N SER A 288 20.71 -19.39 29.12
CA SER A 288 21.01 -18.13 28.42
C SER A 288 20.97 -16.94 29.38
N ALA A 289 19.97 -16.84 30.25
CA ALA A 289 19.90 -15.77 31.26
C ALA A 289 21.13 -15.77 32.19
N ARG A 290 21.64 -16.95 32.58
CA ARG A 290 22.86 -17.08 33.38
C ARG A 290 24.11 -16.62 32.63
N ILE A 291 24.21 -16.88 31.32
CA ILE A 291 25.30 -16.34 30.48
C ILE A 291 25.22 -14.82 30.43
N HIS A 292 24.03 -14.25 30.25
CA HIS A 292 23.80 -12.80 30.24
C HIS A 292 24.15 -12.12 31.58
N LEU A 293 23.97 -12.82 32.70
CA LEU A 293 24.36 -12.35 34.03
C LEU A 293 25.84 -12.60 34.36
N SER A 294 26.59 -13.25 33.47
CA SER A 294 28.03 -13.53 33.64
C SER A 294 28.90 -12.53 32.87
N PRO A 295 30.23 -12.49 33.10
CA PRO A 295 31.14 -11.68 32.30
C PRO A 295 31.18 -12.07 30.81
N GLU A 296 30.85 -13.32 30.48
CA GLU A 296 30.93 -13.86 29.10
C GLU A 296 30.11 -13.03 28.10
N ILE A 297 28.94 -12.51 28.51
CA ILE A 297 28.12 -11.66 27.64
C ILE A 297 28.88 -10.45 27.10
N THR A 298 29.78 -9.88 27.92
CA THR A 298 30.52 -8.68 27.55
C THR A 298 31.52 -8.99 26.44
N ASP A 299 32.15 -10.17 26.47
CA ASP A 299 33.06 -10.62 25.43
C ASP A 299 32.32 -10.92 24.13
N LEU A 300 31.14 -11.56 24.21
CA LEU A 300 30.28 -11.83 23.05
C LEU A 300 29.79 -10.53 22.39
N GLN A 301 29.36 -9.55 23.18
CA GLN A 301 28.95 -8.23 22.68
C GLN A 301 30.11 -7.47 22.04
N LYS A 302 31.29 -7.50 22.67
CA LYS A 302 32.50 -6.85 22.13
C LYS A 302 32.92 -7.46 20.80
N ALA A 303 32.87 -8.79 20.69
CA ALA A 303 33.19 -9.50 19.46
C ALA A 303 32.23 -9.14 18.30
N LEU A 304 30.94 -8.99 18.59
CA LEU A 304 29.95 -8.60 17.58
C LEU A 304 30.11 -7.12 17.20
N ARG A 305 30.27 -6.23 18.19
CA ARG A 305 30.49 -4.79 17.97
C ARG A 305 31.70 -4.54 17.07
N ALA A 306 32.80 -5.27 17.28
CA ALA A 306 33.98 -5.17 16.43
C ALA A 306 33.67 -5.49 14.95
N ARG A 307 32.83 -6.50 14.69
CA ARG A 307 32.38 -6.86 13.34
C ARG A 307 31.45 -5.80 12.75
N VAL A 308 30.50 -5.27 13.52
CA VAL A 308 29.61 -4.19 13.07
C VAL A 308 30.42 -2.95 12.69
N SER A 309 31.35 -2.52 13.55
CA SER A 309 32.25 -1.39 13.25
C SER A 309 33.11 -1.65 12.01
N TYR A 310 33.59 -2.89 11.84
CA TYR A 310 34.36 -3.28 10.67
C TYR A 310 33.54 -3.21 9.37
N ILE A 311 32.29 -3.71 9.40
CA ILE A 311 31.36 -3.64 8.26
C ILE A 311 31.06 -2.18 7.91
N ASN A 312 30.68 -1.36 8.90
CA ASN A 312 30.39 0.07 8.68
C ASN A 312 31.56 0.78 8.01
N LYS A 313 32.79 0.54 8.47
CA LYS A 313 34.00 1.08 7.85
C LYS A 313 34.18 0.59 6.40
N SER A 314 34.01 -0.72 6.17
CA SER A 314 34.20 -1.33 4.86
C SER A 314 33.15 -0.88 3.83
N LEU A 315 31.90 -0.66 4.26
CA LEU A 315 30.84 -0.11 3.42
C LEU A 315 31.20 1.30 2.93
N ILE A 316 31.69 2.16 3.82
CA ILE A 316 32.15 3.51 3.48
C ILE A 316 33.31 3.46 2.49
N GLU A 317 34.31 2.62 2.74
CA GLU A 317 35.49 2.47 1.86
C GLU A 317 35.12 1.99 0.45
N LEU A 318 34.08 1.17 0.33
CA LEU A 318 33.57 0.66 -0.95
C LEU A 318 32.48 1.52 -1.58
N GLY A 319 32.15 2.68 -0.98
CA GLY A 319 31.14 3.60 -1.51
C GLY A 319 29.71 3.06 -1.46
N LEU A 320 29.43 2.10 -0.58
CA LEU A 320 28.10 1.60 -0.29
C LEU A 320 27.46 2.42 0.83
N SER A 321 26.30 2.99 0.56
CA SER A 321 25.53 3.78 1.54
C SER A 321 24.37 2.97 2.11
N PRO A 322 24.47 2.41 3.33
CA PRO A 322 23.31 1.82 3.99
C PRO A 322 22.25 2.89 4.31
N VAL A 323 21.00 2.47 4.56
CA VAL A 323 19.92 3.39 4.97
C VAL A 323 20.23 4.07 6.30
N VAL A 324 20.93 3.40 7.22
CA VAL A 324 21.39 3.99 8.48
C VAL A 324 22.74 3.41 8.85
N VAL A 325 23.55 4.19 9.56
CA VAL A 325 24.82 3.75 10.15
C VAL A 325 24.70 3.90 11.66
N ASN A 326 24.70 2.78 12.38
CA ASN A 326 24.62 2.72 13.83
C ASN A 326 25.29 1.43 14.38
N GLU A 327 25.09 1.12 15.66
CA GLU A 327 25.64 -0.09 16.29
C GLU A 327 24.82 -1.38 16.09
N ALA A 328 23.66 -1.34 15.42
CA ALA A 328 22.83 -2.51 15.22
C ALA A 328 23.51 -3.53 14.29
N PRO A 329 23.38 -4.85 14.54
CA PRO A 329 23.92 -5.89 13.68
C PRO A 329 23.04 -6.17 12.44
N ILE A 330 22.25 -5.19 12.01
CA ILE A 330 21.35 -5.23 10.85
C ILE A 330 21.77 -4.13 9.88
N PHE A 331 21.89 -4.48 8.61
CA PHE A 331 22.26 -3.55 7.55
C PHE A 331 21.23 -3.65 6.42
N PHE A 332 20.93 -2.49 5.82
CA PHE A 332 20.04 -2.40 4.66
C PHE A 332 20.72 -1.59 3.57
N LEU A 333 21.03 -2.23 2.45
CA LEU A 333 21.59 -1.57 1.26
C LEU A 333 20.48 -1.26 0.26
N GLN A 334 20.49 -0.03 -0.22
CA GLN A 334 19.44 0.52 -1.07
C GLN A 334 19.51 -0.09 -2.48
N CYS A 335 18.37 -0.59 -3.00
CA CYS A 335 18.25 -1.04 -4.40
C CYS A 335 17.11 -0.34 -5.16
N GLY A 336 16.16 0.27 -4.43
CA GLY A 336 15.04 1.00 -5.00
C GLY A 336 13.95 0.04 -5.46
N LEU A 337 14.10 -0.50 -6.66
CA LEU A 337 13.13 -1.41 -7.28
C LEU A 337 13.37 -2.86 -6.87
N SER A 338 12.29 -3.63 -6.67
CA SER A 338 12.36 -5.06 -6.31
C SER A 338 13.19 -5.88 -7.29
N ARG A 339 13.11 -5.59 -8.60
CA ARG A 339 13.92 -6.28 -9.62
C ARG A 339 15.43 -6.16 -9.39
N VAL A 340 15.90 -5.00 -8.91
CA VAL A 340 17.31 -4.75 -8.63
C VAL A 340 17.72 -5.59 -7.42
N ALA A 341 16.92 -5.56 -6.35
CA ALA A 341 17.16 -6.37 -5.15
C ALA A 341 17.16 -7.89 -5.47
N PHE A 342 16.27 -8.34 -6.35
CA PHE A 342 16.18 -9.74 -6.78
C PHE A 342 17.42 -10.16 -7.58
N GLU A 343 17.84 -9.36 -8.55
CA GLU A 343 19.01 -9.69 -9.35
C GLU A 343 20.30 -9.64 -8.54
N VAL A 344 20.46 -8.65 -7.64
CA VAL A 344 21.58 -8.63 -6.68
C VAL A 344 21.57 -9.87 -5.80
N SER A 345 20.42 -10.25 -5.24
CA SER A 345 20.31 -11.45 -4.39
C SER A 345 20.65 -12.73 -5.15
N ARG A 346 20.21 -12.84 -6.41
CA ARG A 346 20.53 -13.97 -7.30
C ARG A 346 22.03 -14.06 -7.54
N ARG A 347 22.70 -12.95 -7.88
CA ARG A 347 24.15 -12.89 -8.10
C ARG A 347 24.95 -13.20 -6.83
N MET A 348 24.49 -12.72 -5.67
CA MET A 348 25.07 -13.07 -4.37
C MET A 348 24.95 -14.57 -4.09
N LEU A 349 23.80 -15.16 -4.38
CA LEU A 349 23.57 -16.59 -4.22
C LEU A 349 24.44 -17.43 -5.17
N ASP A 350 24.63 -16.98 -6.41
CA ASP A 350 25.57 -17.60 -7.37
C ASP A 350 27.02 -17.57 -6.85
N ASP A 351 27.39 -16.54 -6.09
CA ASP A 351 28.67 -16.49 -5.38
C ASP A 351 28.70 -17.34 -4.10
N GLY A 352 27.63 -18.06 -3.79
CA GLY A 352 27.51 -18.85 -2.56
C GLY A 352 27.36 -17.98 -1.30
N ILE A 353 26.68 -16.83 -1.42
CA ILE A 353 26.41 -15.92 -0.30
C ILE A 353 24.91 -15.66 -0.25
N LEU A 354 24.28 -16.05 0.86
CA LEU A 354 22.85 -15.82 1.07
C LEU A 354 22.64 -14.49 1.80
N VAL A 355 21.94 -13.58 1.13
CA VAL A 355 21.43 -12.31 1.67
C VAL A 355 19.92 -12.26 1.48
N ASN A 356 19.22 -11.38 2.19
CA ASN A 356 17.77 -11.29 2.08
C ASN A 356 17.35 -10.13 1.17
N PRO A 357 16.66 -10.37 0.05
CA PRO A 357 15.94 -9.31 -0.63
C PRO A 357 14.78 -8.84 0.27
N SER A 358 14.75 -7.54 0.56
CA SER A 358 13.64 -6.88 1.24
C SER A 358 12.84 -6.08 0.22
N PHE A 359 11.53 -6.31 0.16
CA PHE A 359 10.61 -5.74 -0.82
C PHE A 359 9.18 -5.74 -0.23
N PHE A 360 8.22 -5.18 -0.96
CA PHE A 360 6.81 -5.14 -0.53
C PHE A 360 6.26 -6.53 -0.18
N PRO A 361 5.51 -6.70 0.93
CA PRO A 361 4.99 -5.66 1.83
C PRO A 361 5.90 -5.29 3.01
N ALA A 362 7.13 -5.84 3.09
CA ALA A 362 8.02 -5.55 4.22
C ALA A 362 8.61 -4.14 4.18
N VAL A 363 8.76 -3.58 2.98
CA VAL A 363 9.16 -2.19 2.72
C VAL A 363 8.33 -1.63 1.54
N PRO A 364 8.17 -0.30 1.40
CA PRO A 364 7.49 0.30 0.25
C PRO A 364 8.11 -0.13 -1.09
N MET A 365 7.34 -0.10 -2.18
CA MET A 365 7.75 -0.64 -3.49
C MET A 365 8.99 0.01 -4.10
N LYS A 366 9.24 1.30 -3.81
CA LYS A 366 10.45 2.03 -4.23
C LYS A 366 11.61 1.93 -3.24
N ARG A 367 11.45 1.16 -2.16
CA ARG A 367 12.44 1.01 -1.09
C ARG A 367 12.93 -0.41 -0.94
N ALA A 368 12.86 -1.19 -2.02
CA ALA A 368 13.45 -2.51 -2.02
C ALA A 368 14.98 -2.43 -1.83
N GLY A 369 15.55 -3.45 -1.22
CA GLY A 369 16.97 -3.47 -0.89
C GLY A 369 17.47 -4.81 -0.45
N ILE A 370 18.75 -4.85 -0.11
CA ILE A 370 19.39 -6.03 0.46
C ILE A 370 19.52 -5.83 1.96
N ARG A 371 18.73 -6.60 2.70
CA ARG A 371 18.87 -6.70 4.15
C ARG A 371 19.82 -7.84 4.48
N PHE A 372 20.83 -7.56 5.30
CA PHE A 372 21.73 -8.58 5.81
C PHE A 372 22.08 -8.30 7.27
N SER A 373 22.42 -9.35 8.00
CA SER A 373 22.80 -9.28 9.41
C SER A 373 24.12 -9.99 9.66
N VAL A 374 24.86 -9.49 10.65
CA VAL A 374 26.12 -10.10 11.09
C VAL A 374 25.93 -10.81 12.42
N THR A 375 26.67 -11.89 12.61
CA THR A 375 26.68 -12.69 13.85
C THR A 375 28.11 -12.96 14.29
N ASN A 376 28.28 -13.39 15.55
CA ASN A 376 29.58 -13.82 16.08
C ASN A 376 30.18 -15.03 15.35
N ALA A 377 29.36 -15.82 14.65
CA ALA A 377 29.83 -16.96 13.88
C ALA A 377 30.61 -16.55 12.60
N HIS A 378 30.39 -15.33 12.10
CA HIS A 378 31.05 -14.85 10.89
C HIS A 378 32.53 -14.55 11.12
N THR A 379 33.35 -14.90 10.14
CA THR A 379 34.77 -14.51 10.05
C THR A 379 34.92 -13.20 9.27
N TYR A 380 36.01 -12.47 9.50
CA TYR A 380 36.30 -11.25 8.75
C TYR A 380 36.47 -11.52 7.25
N ALA A 381 37.06 -12.66 6.86
CA ALA A 381 37.20 -13.01 5.45
C ALA A 381 35.85 -13.26 4.74
N GLU A 382 34.87 -13.84 5.45
CA GLU A 382 33.51 -13.99 4.92
C GLU A 382 32.82 -12.64 4.80
N ILE A 383 32.99 -11.75 5.79
CA ILE A 383 32.48 -10.37 5.75
C ILE A 383 33.09 -9.60 4.57
N ASP A 384 34.41 -9.62 4.41
CA ASP A 384 35.11 -8.96 3.30
C ASP A 384 34.57 -9.43 1.95
N ARG A 385 34.44 -10.74 1.79
CA ARG A 385 33.90 -11.35 0.58
C ARG A 385 32.47 -10.87 0.32
N ALA A 386 31.60 -10.90 1.33
CA ALA A 386 30.21 -10.49 1.16
C ALA A 386 30.08 -9.01 0.78
N ILE A 387 30.76 -8.11 1.48
CA ILE A 387 30.69 -6.67 1.20
C ILE A 387 31.27 -6.35 -0.17
N ALA A 388 32.41 -6.93 -0.53
CA ALA A 388 33.02 -6.72 -1.85
C ALA A 388 32.09 -7.17 -2.99
N ARG A 389 31.41 -8.31 -2.82
CA ARG A 389 30.44 -8.80 -3.83
C ARG A 389 29.16 -7.96 -3.87
N LEU A 390 28.66 -7.51 -2.72
CA LEU A 390 27.54 -6.56 -2.67
C LEU A 390 27.89 -5.26 -3.40
N ALA A 391 29.10 -4.71 -3.20
CA ALA A 391 29.53 -3.49 -3.85
C ALA A 391 29.53 -3.63 -5.38
N VAL A 392 30.07 -4.74 -5.88
CA VAL A 392 30.09 -5.05 -7.32
C VAL A 392 28.68 -5.24 -7.87
N HIS A 393 27.88 -6.11 -7.24
CA HIS A 393 26.57 -6.47 -7.80
C HIS A 393 25.55 -5.36 -7.70
N ILE A 394 25.52 -4.59 -6.61
CA ILE A 394 24.61 -3.45 -6.49
C ILE A 394 24.94 -2.41 -7.56
N SER A 395 26.22 -2.02 -7.71
CA SER A 395 26.60 -1.03 -8.73
C SER A 395 26.28 -1.52 -10.13
N THR A 396 26.66 -2.76 -10.46
CA THR A 396 26.48 -3.31 -11.81
C THR A 396 24.99 -3.44 -12.16
N THR A 397 24.18 -3.94 -11.24
CA THR A 397 22.74 -4.12 -11.48
C THR A 397 22.00 -2.77 -11.57
N LEU A 398 22.40 -1.76 -10.78
CA LEU A 398 21.86 -0.40 -10.91
C LEU A 398 22.14 0.18 -12.29
N ASP A 399 23.38 0.05 -12.78
CA ASP A 399 23.79 0.52 -14.10
C ASP A 399 23.03 -0.22 -15.22
N GLU A 400 22.92 -1.55 -15.14
CA GLU A 400 22.15 -2.37 -16.10
C GLU A 400 20.65 -2.03 -16.11
N CYS A 401 20.09 -1.63 -14.96
CA CYS A 401 18.68 -1.27 -14.83
C CYS A 401 18.39 0.22 -15.09
N GLY A 402 19.41 1.02 -15.40
CA GLY A 402 19.27 2.46 -15.61
C GLY A 402 18.81 3.25 -14.38
N VAL A 403 19.09 2.77 -13.16
CA VAL A 403 18.69 3.43 -11.91
C VAL A 403 19.84 4.31 -11.42
N SER A 404 19.61 5.62 -11.36
CA SER A 404 20.64 6.55 -10.90
C SER A 404 20.79 6.55 -9.38
N LYS A 405 22.00 6.85 -8.87
CA LYS A 405 22.25 7.00 -7.43
C LYS A 405 21.39 8.09 -6.78
N SER A 406 21.02 9.10 -7.55
CA SER A 406 20.22 10.23 -7.07
C SER A 406 18.74 9.84 -6.96
N GLN A 407 18.17 9.13 -7.95
CA GLN A 407 16.82 8.52 -7.84
C GLN A 407 16.71 7.57 -6.64
N LEU A 408 17.78 6.82 -6.38
CA LEU A 408 17.87 5.94 -5.24
C LEU A 408 17.89 6.72 -3.92
N ALA A 409 18.69 7.79 -3.83
CA ALA A 409 18.72 8.65 -2.64
C ALA A 409 17.34 9.26 -2.32
N ASP A 410 16.63 9.73 -3.34
CA ASP A 410 15.31 10.37 -3.21
C ASP A 410 14.26 9.37 -2.69
N SER A 411 14.28 8.15 -3.22
CA SER A 411 13.36 7.08 -2.81
C SER A 411 13.51 6.71 -1.33
N PHE A 412 14.71 6.84 -0.77
CA PHE A 412 15.02 6.54 0.63
C PHE A 412 15.11 7.77 1.54
N ALA A 413 14.93 8.99 1.00
CA ALA A 413 15.06 10.23 1.77
C ALA A 413 14.11 10.29 2.97
N SER A 414 12.89 9.77 2.83
CA SER A 414 11.86 9.65 3.88
C SER A 414 11.68 8.22 4.40
N ALA A 415 12.71 7.37 4.31
CA ALA A 415 12.69 6.01 4.87
C ALA A 415 12.80 6.01 6.41
N ILE A 416 13.55 6.98 6.94
CA ILE A 416 13.80 7.25 8.36
C ILE A 416 13.74 8.77 8.58
N PRO A 417 13.52 9.28 9.80
CA PRO A 417 13.52 10.73 10.07
C PRO A 417 14.81 11.40 9.58
N ARG A 418 14.72 12.38 8.66
CA ARG A 418 15.90 12.95 7.98
C ARG A 418 15.75 14.40 7.52
N GLU A 419 16.90 15.07 7.42
CA GLU A 419 17.16 16.23 6.54
C GLU A 419 17.41 15.75 5.10
N ALA A 420 16.87 16.48 4.11
CA ALA A 420 16.64 16.03 2.73
C ALA A 420 17.64 16.56 1.67
N ALA A 421 17.84 15.83 0.57
CA ALA A 421 18.30 16.38 -0.73
C ALA A 421 18.04 15.41 -1.91
N THR A 422 17.75 15.97 -3.09
CA THR A 422 17.18 15.33 -4.30
C THR A 422 18.10 15.26 -5.55
N GLY A 423 17.79 14.39 -6.52
CA GLY A 423 18.21 14.52 -7.94
C GLY A 423 17.84 13.35 -8.87
N ALA A 424 17.62 13.58 -10.17
CA ALA A 424 17.25 12.57 -11.18
C ALA A 424 18.21 12.52 -12.40
N ALA A 425 18.25 11.38 -13.13
CA ALA A 425 19.04 11.20 -14.38
C ALA A 425 18.24 10.46 -15.48
N SER A 426 18.74 10.52 -16.73
CA SER A 426 18.05 10.19 -18.00
C SER A 426 18.45 8.84 -18.64
N ILE A 427 17.58 8.32 -19.51
CA ILE A 427 17.71 7.04 -20.22
C ILE A 427 18.04 7.28 -21.70
N ASP A 428 18.98 6.52 -22.26
CA ASP A 428 19.38 6.54 -23.68
C ASP A 428 18.58 5.48 -24.45
N SER A 429 17.84 5.87 -25.50
CA SER A 429 17.13 4.94 -26.37
C SER A 429 17.03 5.47 -27.81
N ASP A 430 17.04 4.56 -28.78
CA ASP A 430 16.89 4.83 -30.21
C ASP A 430 15.47 5.31 -30.63
N LEU A 431 14.57 5.52 -29.66
CA LEU A 431 13.20 6.01 -29.83
C LEU A 431 13.12 7.52 -29.58
N GLN A 432 12.28 8.22 -30.35
CA GLN A 432 12.06 9.65 -30.18
C GLN A 432 10.80 9.90 -29.36
N ILE A 433 10.93 10.62 -28.25
CA ILE A 433 9.81 11.06 -27.40
C ILE A 433 9.42 12.49 -27.78
N GLU A 434 8.17 12.66 -28.19
CA GLU A 434 7.53 13.95 -28.42
C GLU A 434 6.59 14.22 -27.24
N THR A 435 6.75 15.36 -26.55
CA THR A 435 5.87 15.75 -25.45
C THR A 435 5.26 17.11 -25.65
N ALA A 436 3.98 17.25 -25.30
CA ALA A 436 3.24 18.52 -25.34
C ALA A 436 2.49 18.74 -24.03
N MET A 437 2.29 20.01 -23.64
CA MET A 437 1.56 20.37 -22.41
C MET A 437 0.09 20.73 -22.68
N SER A 438 -0.29 20.81 -23.95
CA SER A 438 -1.68 20.96 -24.41
C SER A 438 -1.90 20.09 -25.63
N ILE A 439 -3.11 19.55 -25.78
CA ILE A 439 -3.54 18.81 -26.96
C ILE A 439 -3.46 19.67 -28.23
N GLN A 440 -3.53 21.00 -28.09
CA GLN A 440 -3.42 21.95 -29.19
C GLN A 440 -2.07 21.87 -29.92
N ASP A 441 -1.03 21.40 -29.22
CA ASP A 441 0.32 21.25 -29.76
C ASP A 441 0.58 19.83 -30.31
N VAL A 442 -0.43 18.96 -30.30
CA VAL A 442 -0.36 17.59 -30.82
C VAL A 442 -1.13 17.51 -32.15
N ASP A 443 -0.55 16.83 -33.15
CA ASP A 443 -1.25 16.60 -34.41
C ASP A 443 -2.54 15.79 -34.18
N ARG A 444 -3.65 16.34 -34.65
CA ARG A 444 -4.99 15.77 -34.48
C ARG A 444 -5.13 14.40 -35.16
N SER A 445 -4.62 14.26 -36.37
CA SER A 445 -4.75 13.02 -37.14
C SER A 445 -3.97 11.90 -36.47
N ASP A 446 -2.75 12.19 -36.05
CA ASP A 446 -1.89 11.23 -35.36
C ASP A 446 -2.51 10.81 -34.02
N TRP A 447 -2.97 11.76 -33.20
CA TRP A 447 -3.58 11.48 -31.90
C TRP A 447 -4.86 10.64 -32.03
N ASP A 448 -5.77 11.06 -32.91
CA ASP A 448 -7.04 10.37 -33.09
C ASP A 448 -6.87 8.95 -33.68
N SER A 449 -5.78 8.71 -34.43
CA SER A 449 -5.47 7.38 -34.98
C SER A 449 -5.11 6.33 -33.92
N VAL A 450 -4.61 6.76 -32.75
CA VAL A 450 -4.12 5.84 -31.69
C VAL A 450 -4.96 5.87 -30.43
N LEU A 451 -5.35 7.06 -29.93
CA LEU A 451 -6.07 7.21 -28.66
C LEU A 451 -7.48 7.79 -28.82
N GLY A 452 -7.80 8.42 -29.95
CA GLY A 452 -9.08 9.12 -30.12
C GLY A 452 -10.30 8.22 -29.97
N ALA A 453 -10.25 6.99 -30.51
CA ALA A 453 -11.32 6.00 -30.39
C ALA A 453 -11.20 5.07 -29.18
N ALA A 454 -10.02 5.03 -28.54
CA ALA A 454 -9.69 3.99 -27.55
C ALA A 454 -10.22 4.31 -26.14
N ALA A 455 -10.31 5.59 -25.76
CA ALA A 455 -10.51 5.99 -24.36
C ALA A 455 -11.38 7.24 -24.07
N HIS A 456 -12.27 7.64 -24.98
CA HIS A 456 -12.95 8.96 -24.93
C HIS A 456 -11.98 10.14 -24.94
N CYS A 457 -10.79 9.93 -25.50
CA CYS A 457 -9.70 10.88 -25.51
C CYS A 457 -9.42 11.40 -26.91
N SER A 458 -10.46 11.60 -27.73
CA SER A 458 -10.28 12.30 -28.99
C SER A 458 -9.70 13.69 -28.76
N TRP A 459 -9.02 14.23 -29.77
CA TRP A 459 -8.41 15.55 -29.70
C TRP A 459 -9.42 16.61 -29.21
N ASP A 460 -10.65 16.58 -29.74
CA ASP A 460 -11.73 17.50 -29.37
C ASP A 460 -12.29 17.28 -27.95
N ALA A 461 -12.20 16.04 -27.43
CA ALA A 461 -12.58 15.75 -26.06
C ALA A 461 -11.55 16.29 -25.09
N MET A 462 -10.26 16.07 -25.36
CA MET A 462 -9.16 16.58 -24.55
C MET A 462 -9.13 18.11 -24.55
N ALA A 463 -9.38 18.75 -25.70
CA ALA A 463 -9.45 20.21 -25.78
C ALA A 463 -10.60 20.78 -24.93
N ALA A 464 -11.73 20.06 -24.84
CA ALA A 464 -12.83 20.43 -23.97
C ALA A 464 -12.47 20.26 -22.48
N VAL A 465 -11.77 19.18 -22.13
CA VAL A 465 -11.32 18.92 -20.75
C VAL A 465 -10.31 19.97 -20.27
N GLU A 466 -9.33 20.34 -21.10
CA GLU A 466 -8.36 21.41 -20.79
C GLU A 466 -9.01 22.78 -20.58
N ALA A 467 -10.12 23.06 -21.27
CA ALA A 467 -10.87 24.30 -21.08
C ALA A 467 -11.62 24.34 -19.74
N ILE A 468 -11.88 23.18 -19.13
CA ILE A 468 -12.58 23.05 -17.85
C ILE A 468 -11.57 23.01 -16.69
N TYR A 469 -10.52 22.20 -16.86
CA TYR A 469 -9.50 21.95 -15.85
C TYR A 469 -8.16 22.49 -16.33
N HIS A 470 -7.58 23.39 -15.54
CA HIS A 470 -6.29 23.98 -15.85
C HIS A 470 -5.60 24.42 -14.56
N SER A 471 -4.27 24.53 -14.60
CA SER A 471 -3.43 24.84 -13.43
C SER A 471 -3.78 26.15 -12.71
N GLY A 472 -4.44 27.08 -13.40
CA GLY A 472 -4.87 28.38 -12.88
C GLY A 472 -6.24 28.39 -12.20
N ASN A 473 -6.89 27.24 -12.01
CA ASN A 473 -8.20 27.17 -11.35
C ASN A 473 -8.10 27.58 -9.87
N ALA A 474 -9.15 28.23 -9.34
CA ALA A 474 -9.19 28.66 -7.95
C ALA A 474 -9.17 27.50 -6.95
N LEU A 475 -9.90 26.41 -7.25
CA LEU A 475 -10.02 25.23 -6.38
C LEU A 475 -8.87 24.24 -6.64
N PRO A 476 -8.12 23.81 -5.60
CA PRO A 476 -7.02 22.86 -5.73
C PRO A 476 -7.35 21.59 -6.53
N GLU A 477 -8.52 20.98 -6.28
CA GLU A 477 -8.99 19.76 -6.93
C GLU A 477 -9.27 19.92 -8.45
N HIS A 478 -9.36 21.16 -8.95
CA HIS A 478 -9.60 21.46 -10.36
C HIS A 478 -8.32 21.93 -11.10
N ARG A 479 -7.16 21.99 -10.42
CA ARG A 479 -5.88 22.44 -11.00
C ARG A 479 -5.14 21.34 -11.77
N TRP A 480 -5.82 20.68 -12.72
CA TRP A 480 -5.19 19.59 -13.46
C TRP A 480 -4.12 20.14 -14.41
N LYS A 481 -3.06 19.33 -14.60
CA LYS A 481 -2.02 19.57 -15.60
C LYS A 481 -1.96 18.37 -16.53
N PHE A 482 -1.80 18.61 -17.82
CA PHE A 482 -1.75 17.56 -18.82
C PHE A 482 -0.35 17.51 -19.47
N ARG A 483 0.11 16.31 -19.77
CA ARG A 483 1.30 16.07 -20.59
C ARG A 483 1.00 14.96 -21.59
N TYR A 484 0.93 15.32 -22.86
CA TYR A 484 0.72 14.39 -23.98
C TYR A 484 2.06 13.83 -24.42
N ILE A 485 2.12 12.54 -24.72
CA ILE A 485 3.33 11.82 -25.07
C ILE A 485 3.06 10.98 -26.32
N MET A 486 3.87 11.18 -27.35
CA MET A 486 3.93 10.37 -28.57
C MET A 486 5.36 9.83 -28.72
N ILE A 487 5.52 8.52 -28.89
CA ILE A 487 6.82 7.88 -29.05
C ILE A 487 6.89 7.25 -30.43
N ARG A 488 7.92 7.61 -31.20
CA ARG A 488 8.12 7.14 -32.58
C ARG A 488 9.44 6.42 -32.75
N ASP A 489 9.46 5.48 -33.69
CA ASP A 489 10.71 4.91 -34.19
C ASP A 489 11.38 5.84 -35.22
N LYS A 490 12.58 5.45 -35.69
CA LYS A 490 13.34 6.19 -36.71
C LYS A 490 12.62 6.33 -38.05
N ALA A 491 11.60 5.50 -38.32
CA ALA A 491 10.78 5.56 -39.53
C ALA A 491 9.54 6.45 -39.37
N GLY A 492 9.35 7.07 -38.19
CA GLY A 492 8.21 7.95 -37.88
C GLY A 492 6.94 7.19 -37.47
N ARG A 493 7.02 5.87 -37.30
CA ARG A 493 5.89 5.03 -36.86
C ARG A 493 5.67 5.23 -35.37
N ILE A 494 4.42 5.44 -34.97
CA ILE A 494 4.03 5.58 -33.55
C ILE A 494 4.13 4.20 -32.88
N ILE A 495 5.00 4.09 -31.88
CA ILE A 495 5.20 2.87 -31.08
C ILE A 495 4.40 2.93 -29.79
N ALA A 496 4.27 4.10 -29.17
CA ALA A 496 3.43 4.29 -28.01
C ALA A 496 2.84 5.71 -27.97
N ALA A 497 1.67 5.84 -27.37
CA ALA A 497 1.06 7.14 -27.10
C ALA A 497 0.26 7.09 -25.79
N THR A 498 0.27 8.18 -25.04
CA THR A 498 -0.54 8.37 -23.84
C THR A 498 -0.68 9.87 -23.54
N PHE A 499 -1.53 10.22 -22.58
CA PHE A 499 -1.42 11.48 -21.86
C PHE A 499 -1.39 11.20 -20.36
N LEU A 500 -0.65 12.03 -19.64
CA LEU A 500 -0.57 12.06 -18.20
C LEU A 500 -1.38 13.23 -17.68
N THR A 501 -2.18 13.00 -16.64
CA THR A 501 -2.85 14.04 -15.88
C THR A 501 -2.26 14.07 -14.48
N THR A 502 -1.75 15.23 -14.07
CA THR A 502 -1.38 15.50 -12.68
C THR A 502 -2.55 16.18 -11.98
N LEU A 503 -3.08 15.56 -10.94
CA LEU A 503 -4.28 16.02 -10.24
C LEU A 503 -4.32 15.54 -8.80
N LEU A 504 -5.14 16.21 -8.00
CA LEU A 504 -5.49 15.76 -6.66
C LEU A 504 -6.57 14.67 -6.74
N LEU A 505 -6.35 13.55 -6.05
CA LEU A 505 -7.29 12.44 -5.93
C LEU A 505 -7.68 12.20 -4.49
N LYS A 506 -8.88 11.64 -4.32
CA LYS A 506 -9.32 11.03 -3.08
C LYS A 506 -8.73 9.62 -2.99
N ASP A 507 -7.99 9.30 -1.93
CA ASP A 507 -7.34 7.98 -1.78
C ASP A 507 -8.36 6.85 -1.65
N ASP A 508 -9.58 7.17 -1.21
CA ASP A 508 -10.74 6.28 -1.09
C ASP A 508 -11.62 6.22 -2.35
N MET A 509 -11.16 6.74 -3.50
CA MET A 509 -11.92 6.80 -4.76
C MET A 509 -12.56 5.45 -5.16
N LEU A 510 -11.87 4.34 -4.89
CA LEU A 510 -12.30 2.97 -5.23
C LEU A 510 -12.61 2.10 -4.00
N SER A 511 -12.76 2.73 -2.83
CA SER A 511 -13.15 2.06 -1.59
C SER A 511 -14.65 1.76 -1.56
N ASP A 512 -15.04 0.84 -0.68
CA ASP A 512 -16.45 0.54 -0.44
C ASP A 512 -17.20 1.77 0.09
N GLU A 513 -18.49 1.88 -0.25
CA GLU A 513 -19.34 3.04 0.07
C GLU A 513 -19.27 3.43 1.56
N ALA A 514 -19.31 2.45 2.48
CA ALA A 514 -19.27 2.72 3.91
C ALA A 514 -17.94 3.36 4.37
N VAL A 515 -16.83 2.95 3.76
CA VAL A 515 -15.50 3.53 4.00
C VAL A 515 -15.49 4.97 3.48
N SER A 516 -15.92 5.17 2.24
CA SER A 516 -15.95 6.50 1.62
C SER A 516 -16.87 7.46 2.38
N ARG A 517 -18.02 6.99 2.90
CA ARG A 517 -18.91 7.80 3.77
C ARG A 517 -18.21 8.30 5.03
N GLU A 518 -17.43 7.43 5.67
CA GLU A 518 -16.67 7.81 6.87
C GLU A 518 -15.53 8.78 6.54
N VAL A 519 -14.82 8.58 5.42
CA VAL A 519 -13.81 9.53 4.94
C VAL A 519 -14.43 10.90 4.62
N GLU A 520 -15.58 10.94 3.92
CA GLU A 520 -16.29 12.20 3.66
C GLU A 520 -16.73 12.92 4.95
N ARG A 521 -17.08 12.17 6.01
CA ARG A 521 -17.39 12.76 7.32
C ARG A 521 -16.16 13.46 7.91
N ARG A 522 -14.96 12.87 7.78
CA ARG A 522 -13.69 13.49 8.21
C ARG A 522 -13.34 14.70 7.34
N ARG A 523 -13.73 14.69 6.06
CA ARG A 523 -13.55 15.81 5.14
C ARG A 523 -14.40 17.05 5.46
N ILE A 524 -15.38 16.94 6.36
CA ILE A 524 -16.11 18.12 6.86
C ILE A 524 -15.16 19.06 7.64
N THR A 525 -14.23 18.50 8.41
CA THR A 525 -13.26 19.26 9.22
C THR A 525 -11.95 19.51 8.48
N ASP A 526 -11.50 18.54 7.69
CA ASP A 526 -10.31 18.66 6.85
C ASP A 526 -10.66 18.26 5.40
N PRO A 527 -11.06 19.23 4.54
CA PRO A 527 -11.54 18.96 3.18
C PRO A 527 -10.63 18.10 2.31
N TYR A 528 -9.35 18.00 2.66
CA TYR A 528 -8.32 17.25 1.92
C TYR A 528 -7.80 16.03 2.68
N TYR A 529 -8.49 15.60 3.74
CA TYR A 529 -8.18 14.35 4.45
C TYR A 529 -8.19 13.15 3.48
N LEU A 530 -7.15 12.31 3.54
CA LEU A 530 -6.92 11.20 2.60
C LEU A 530 -7.04 11.63 1.14
N THR A 531 -6.28 12.66 0.76
CA THR A 531 -6.13 13.06 -0.63
C THR A 531 -4.65 13.12 -1.00
N SER A 532 -4.32 12.58 -2.18
CA SER A 532 -2.96 12.54 -2.69
C SER A 532 -2.90 13.18 -4.07
N THR A 533 -1.83 13.92 -4.34
CA THR A 533 -1.52 14.31 -5.73
C THR A 533 -1.00 13.08 -6.46
N ALA A 534 -1.58 12.81 -7.62
CA ALA A 534 -1.23 11.67 -8.46
C ALA A 534 -0.91 12.12 -9.88
N VAL A 535 0.00 11.40 -10.53
CA VAL A 535 0.19 11.43 -11.98
C VAL A 535 -0.48 10.17 -12.54
N MET A 536 -1.51 10.32 -13.37
CA MET A 536 -2.19 9.16 -13.96
C MET A 536 -2.24 9.23 -15.48
N THR A 537 -2.24 8.06 -16.14
CA THR A 537 -2.72 8.01 -17.53
C THR A 537 -4.23 8.19 -17.55
N GLY A 538 -4.75 8.95 -18.50
CA GLY A 538 -6.18 9.26 -18.46
C GLY A 538 -6.50 10.38 -17.49
N CYS A 539 -7.79 10.60 -17.24
CA CYS A 539 -8.31 11.50 -16.22
C CYS A 539 -9.64 10.97 -15.69
N PRO A 540 -10.19 11.52 -14.58
CA PRO A 540 -11.51 11.16 -14.09
C PRO A 540 -12.66 11.33 -15.08
N LEU A 541 -12.48 12.09 -16.17
CA LEU A 541 -13.46 12.28 -17.25
C LEU A 541 -13.21 11.43 -18.50
N SER A 542 -12.31 10.45 -18.43
CA SER A 542 -12.01 9.54 -19.53
C SER A 542 -12.16 8.07 -19.11
N GLU A 543 -12.42 7.20 -20.08
CA GLU A 543 -12.59 5.76 -19.88
C GLU A 543 -12.16 4.99 -21.12
N GLY A 544 -11.35 3.96 -20.92
CA GLY A 544 -10.84 3.06 -21.94
C GLY A 544 -9.32 3.03 -21.92
N ASN A 545 -8.70 2.27 -22.83
CA ASN A 545 -7.26 2.07 -22.77
C ASN A 545 -6.52 3.38 -23.10
N HIS A 546 -6.01 4.05 -22.07
CA HIS A 546 -5.31 5.33 -22.16
C HIS A 546 -3.86 5.20 -22.67
N ILE A 547 -3.37 3.98 -22.86
CA ILE A 547 -2.03 3.71 -23.37
C ILE A 547 -2.14 2.93 -24.68
N TYR A 548 -1.79 3.60 -25.78
CA TYR A 548 -1.55 2.92 -27.03
C TYR A 548 -0.14 2.30 -27.01
N LEU A 549 -0.04 1.01 -27.30
CA LEU A 549 1.21 0.29 -27.47
C LEU A 549 1.15 -0.52 -28.77
N ASP A 550 2.07 -0.25 -29.69
CA ASP A 550 2.26 -1.08 -30.87
C ASP A 550 2.97 -2.37 -30.48
N ARG A 551 2.18 -3.42 -30.28
CA ARG A 551 2.64 -4.75 -29.86
C ARG A 551 3.54 -5.45 -30.90
N SER A 552 3.62 -4.93 -32.12
CA SER A 552 4.54 -5.44 -33.16
C SER A 552 5.89 -4.71 -33.19
N GLY A 553 6.02 -3.59 -32.48
CA GLY A 553 7.24 -2.81 -32.33
C GLY A 553 7.88 -2.94 -30.94
N PRO A 554 8.92 -2.13 -30.63
CA PRO A 554 9.61 -2.14 -29.34
C PRO A 554 8.79 -1.43 -28.25
N TRP A 555 7.65 -2.02 -27.88
CA TRP A 555 6.70 -1.44 -26.93
C TRP A 555 7.24 -1.35 -25.50
N GLU A 556 8.12 -2.26 -25.06
CA GLU A 556 8.72 -2.25 -23.72
C GLU A 556 9.61 -1.01 -23.50
N PRO A 557 10.62 -0.72 -24.36
CA PRO A 557 11.37 0.54 -24.27
C PRO A 557 10.48 1.79 -24.36
N ALA A 558 9.44 1.77 -25.21
CA ALA A 558 8.52 2.89 -25.32
C ALA A 558 7.71 3.10 -24.02
N LEU A 559 7.28 2.01 -23.37
CA LEU A 559 6.60 2.09 -22.08
C LEU A 559 7.54 2.54 -20.95
N SER A 560 8.82 2.15 -20.98
CA SER A 560 9.83 2.69 -20.06
C SER A 560 9.98 4.21 -20.18
N LEU A 561 9.95 4.76 -21.40
CA LEU A 561 9.98 6.21 -21.62
C LEU A 561 8.72 6.91 -21.07
N ILE A 562 7.54 6.31 -21.23
CA ILE A 562 6.30 6.82 -20.61
C ILE A 562 6.41 6.84 -19.08
N LEU A 563 6.91 5.75 -18.49
CA LEU A 563 7.09 5.65 -17.03
C LEU A 563 8.14 6.65 -16.52
N ALA A 564 9.21 6.88 -17.27
CA ALA A 564 10.21 7.89 -16.94
C ALA A 564 9.63 9.31 -17.00
N ALA A 565 8.80 9.62 -18.01
CA ALA A 565 8.11 10.91 -18.10
C ALA A 565 7.07 11.10 -17.00
N ALA A 566 6.40 10.03 -16.56
CA ALA A 566 5.48 10.05 -15.42
C ALA A 566 6.22 10.25 -14.09
N GLU A 567 7.40 9.65 -13.93
CA GLU A 567 8.28 9.85 -12.78
C GLU A 567 8.78 11.30 -12.71
N GLU A 568 9.29 11.85 -13.82
CA GLU A 568 9.71 13.25 -13.92
C GLU A 568 8.57 14.20 -13.52
N GLU A 569 7.34 13.92 -13.96
CA GLU A 569 6.15 14.69 -13.59
C GLU A 569 5.83 14.55 -12.09
N ALA A 570 5.93 13.34 -11.55
CA ALA A 570 5.65 13.07 -10.14
C ALA A 570 6.65 13.81 -9.24
N ASP A 571 7.95 13.75 -9.54
CA ASP A 571 8.99 14.45 -8.81
C ASP A 571 8.78 15.97 -8.86
N ARG A 572 8.46 16.51 -10.05
CA ARG A 572 8.22 17.95 -10.24
C ARG A 572 6.97 18.45 -9.51
N SER A 573 5.95 17.61 -9.36
CA SER A 573 4.68 17.97 -8.75
C SER A 573 4.57 17.58 -7.27
N GLY A 574 5.52 16.80 -6.74
CA GLY A 574 5.42 16.18 -5.43
C GLY A 574 4.31 15.12 -5.35
N ALA A 575 3.96 14.48 -6.48
CA ALA A 575 2.92 13.47 -6.51
C ALA A 575 3.37 12.21 -5.76
N GLY A 576 2.54 11.76 -4.82
CA GLY A 576 2.79 10.54 -4.04
C GLY A 576 2.43 9.25 -4.77
N MET A 577 1.76 9.36 -5.94
CA MET A 577 1.29 8.19 -6.69
C MET A 577 1.44 8.36 -8.21
N ILE A 578 1.75 7.24 -8.88
CA ILE A 578 1.66 7.09 -10.34
C ILE A 578 0.64 5.99 -10.64
N ILE A 579 -0.35 6.29 -11.49
CA ILE A 579 -1.43 5.36 -11.85
C ILE A 579 -1.49 5.15 -13.36
N LEU A 580 -1.38 3.90 -13.83
CA LEU A 580 -1.79 3.51 -15.17
C LEU A 580 -3.16 2.84 -15.07
N ARG A 581 -4.21 3.39 -15.67
CA ARG A 581 -5.60 2.91 -15.46
C ARG A 581 -6.31 2.53 -16.74
N ASP A 582 -7.37 1.74 -16.58
CA ASP A 582 -8.23 1.23 -17.65
C ASP A 582 -7.46 0.35 -18.66
N LEU A 583 -6.47 -0.39 -18.16
CA LEU A 583 -5.68 -1.35 -18.94
C LEU A 583 -6.39 -2.71 -19.02
N PRO A 584 -6.30 -3.44 -20.15
CA PRO A 584 -6.92 -4.75 -20.30
C PRO A 584 -6.48 -5.74 -19.22
N ASP A 585 -7.44 -6.40 -18.58
CA ASP A 585 -7.13 -7.47 -17.64
C ASP A 585 -6.84 -8.79 -18.40
N GLY A 586 -5.62 -9.33 -18.23
CA GLY A 586 -5.19 -10.58 -18.87
C GLY A 586 -3.95 -10.49 -19.78
N ASP A 587 -3.37 -9.30 -19.98
CA ASP A 587 -2.08 -9.17 -20.66
C ASP A 587 -0.92 -9.56 -19.72
N THR A 588 -0.53 -10.84 -19.79
CA THR A 588 0.54 -11.41 -18.94
C THR A 588 1.90 -10.73 -19.15
N SER A 589 2.21 -10.31 -20.37
CA SER A 589 3.48 -9.67 -20.70
C SER A 589 3.56 -8.24 -20.18
N LEU A 590 2.47 -7.46 -20.33
CA LEU A 590 2.36 -6.13 -19.76
C LEU A 590 2.38 -6.18 -18.23
N ASN A 591 1.67 -7.15 -17.64
CA ASN A 591 1.66 -7.36 -16.18
C ASN A 591 3.06 -7.66 -15.64
N ALA A 592 3.80 -8.58 -16.26
CA ALA A 592 5.17 -8.89 -15.87
C ALA A 592 6.10 -7.67 -15.98
N PHE A 593 5.97 -6.89 -17.06
CA PHE A 593 6.74 -5.66 -17.25
C PHE A 593 6.44 -4.62 -16.15
N LEU A 594 5.16 -4.32 -15.89
CA LEU A 594 4.77 -3.30 -14.92
C LEU A 594 5.09 -3.69 -13.46
N LEU A 595 4.99 -4.98 -13.12
CA LEU A 595 5.46 -5.50 -11.82
C LEU A 595 6.98 -5.31 -11.67
N ASN A 596 7.75 -5.58 -12.73
CA ASN A 596 9.20 -5.34 -12.73
C ASN A 596 9.53 -3.84 -12.55
N GLU A 597 8.67 -2.93 -13.02
CA GLU A 597 8.76 -1.47 -12.83
C GLU A 597 8.24 -0.98 -11.46
N GLY A 598 7.94 -1.91 -10.54
CA GLY A 598 7.51 -1.61 -9.18
C GLY A 598 6.09 -1.08 -9.10
N MET A 599 5.26 -1.34 -10.11
CA MET A 599 3.83 -1.02 -10.08
C MET A 599 3.01 -2.23 -9.65
N SER A 600 1.92 -2.00 -8.93
CA SER A 600 1.04 -3.06 -8.46
C SER A 600 -0.33 -3.01 -9.12
N ARG A 601 -0.78 -4.18 -9.55
CA ARG A 601 -2.08 -4.36 -10.20
C ARG A 601 -3.22 -4.29 -9.18
N LEU A 602 -4.25 -3.51 -9.47
CA LEU A 602 -5.51 -3.44 -8.74
C LEU A 602 -6.69 -3.62 -9.72
N PRO A 603 -7.70 -4.44 -9.37
CA PRO A 603 -8.90 -4.56 -10.20
C PRO A 603 -9.72 -3.27 -10.16
N MET A 604 -10.27 -2.89 -11.32
CA MET A 604 -11.25 -1.81 -11.47
C MET A 604 -12.66 -2.37 -11.67
N LEU A 605 -13.66 -1.49 -11.70
CA LEU A 605 -15.01 -1.87 -12.14
C LEU A 605 -14.98 -2.26 -13.62
N ASP A 606 -15.67 -3.33 -13.99
CA ASP A 606 -15.67 -3.83 -15.36
C ASP A 606 -16.32 -2.85 -16.34
N ALA A 607 -15.72 -2.66 -17.51
CA ALA A 607 -16.32 -1.89 -18.60
C ALA A 607 -17.36 -2.74 -19.37
N HIS A 608 -18.31 -2.07 -20.01
CA HIS A 608 -19.42 -2.73 -20.71
C HIS A 608 -19.62 -2.16 -22.10
N THR A 609 -19.66 -3.03 -23.10
CA THR A 609 -19.83 -2.63 -24.50
C THR A 609 -20.96 -3.44 -25.13
N LEU A 610 -21.79 -2.80 -25.96
CA LEU A 610 -22.79 -3.43 -26.80
C LEU A 610 -22.44 -3.23 -28.27
N GLU A 611 -22.23 -4.33 -28.97
CA GLU A 611 -22.08 -4.34 -30.44
C GLU A 611 -23.47 -4.20 -31.10
N LEU A 612 -23.57 -3.33 -32.10
CA LEU A 612 -24.81 -2.95 -32.79
C LEU A 612 -24.91 -3.58 -34.19
N ASP A 613 -24.46 -4.84 -34.33
CA ASP A 613 -24.38 -5.55 -35.61
C ASP A 613 -25.74 -5.91 -36.24
N ALA A 614 -26.81 -5.93 -35.44
CA ALA A 614 -28.15 -6.26 -35.94
C ALA A 614 -28.66 -5.16 -36.90
N ALA A 615 -29.46 -5.53 -37.90
CA ALA A 615 -29.96 -4.57 -38.91
C ALA A 615 -30.88 -3.47 -38.33
N ASP A 616 -31.80 -3.84 -37.42
CA ASP A 616 -32.71 -2.90 -36.75
C ASP A 616 -32.92 -3.26 -35.25
N GLU A 617 -33.63 -2.40 -34.52
CA GLU A 617 -33.95 -2.61 -33.09
C GLU A 617 -34.77 -3.89 -32.87
N ALA A 618 -35.70 -4.21 -33.77
CA ALA A 618 -36.52 -5.40 -33.68
C ALA A 618 -35.69 -6.69 -33.81
N SER A 619 -34.69 -6.68 -34.69
CA SER A 619 -33.74 -7.77 -34.92
C SER A 619 -32.82 -7.94 -33.72
N TRP A 620 -32.27 -6.84 -33.17
CA TRP A 620 -31.48 -6.88 -31.94
C TRP A 620 -32.29 -7.43 -30.77
N TYR A 621 -33.50 -6.90 -30.54
CA TYR A 621 -34.36 -7.35 -29.46
C TYR A 621 -34.74 -8.83 -29.61
N SER A 622 -34.99 -9.29 -30.85
CA SER A 622 -35.28 -10.69 -31.14
C SER A 622 -34.08 -11.62 -30.96
N ALA A 623 -32.85 -11.12 -31.10
CA ALA A 623 -31.63 -11.89 -30.87
C ALA A 623 -31.33 -12.12 -29.37
N LEU A 624 -31.89 -11.29 -28.47
CA LEU A 624 -31.75 -11.49 -27.02
C LEU A 624 -32.45 -12.77 -26.56
N ASP A 625 -31.92 -13.42 -25.52
CA ASP A 625 -32.54 -14.62 -24.96
C ASP A 625 -33.94 -14.34 -24.35
N LYS A 626 -34.72 -15.42 -24.13
CA LYS A 626 -36.11 -15.32 -23.63
C LYS A 626 -36.22 -14.57 -22.29
N LYS A 627 -35.24 -14.71 -21.39
CA LYS A 627 -35.24 -14.08 -20.07
C LYS A 627 -35.00 -12.58 -20.21
N LYS A 628 -34.01 -12.18 -21.00
CA LYS A 628 -33.69 -10.77 -21.28
C LYS A 628 -34.86 -10.05 -21.94
N ARG A 629 -35.50 -10.65 -22.96
CA ARG A 629 -36.71 -10.08 -23.60
C ARG A 629 -37.85 -9.87 -22.60
N TYR A 630 -38.11 -10.85 -21.73
CA TYR A 630 -39.13 -10.70 -20.69
C TYR A 630 -38.85 -9.53 -19.75
N GLN A 631 -37.58 -9.34 -19.36
CA GLN A 631 -37.14 -8.26 -18.48
C GLN A 631 -37.19 -6.88 -19.15
N LEU A 632 -36.96 -6.80 -20.46
CA LEU A 632 -36.98 -5.53 -21.20
C LEU A 632 -38.38 -5.11 -21.65
N ARG A 633 -39.35 -6.01 -21.72
CA ARG A 633 -40.72 -5.69 -22.17
C ARG A 633 -41.36 -4.50 -21.43
N PRO A 634 -41.28 -4.39 -20.08
CA PRO A 634 -41.80 -3.21 -19.37
C PRO A 634 -41.09 -1.92 -19.76
N VAL A 635 -39.78 -1.97 -20.02
CA VAL A 635 -38.97 -0.80 -20.42
C VAL A 635 -39.48 -0.22 -21.74
N PHE A 636 -39.81 -1.08 -22.72
CA PHE A 636 -40.39 -0.63 -23.98
C PHE A 636 -41.75 0.06 -23.83
N GLU A 637 -42.55 -0.32 -22.82
CA GLU A 637 -43.80 0.37 -22.51
C GLU A 637 -43.54 1.70 -21.80
N HIS A 638 -42.65 1.72 -20.79
CA HIS A 638 -42.30 2.95 -20.07
C HIS A 638 -41.70 4.02 -20.99
N VAL A 639 -40.90 3.63 -21.98
CA VAL A 639 -40.27 4.58 -22.92
C VAL A 639 -41.30 5.32 -23.79
N LYS A 640 -42.51 4.77 -23.99
CA LYS A 640 -43.60 5.48 -24.71
C LYS A 640 -44.10 6.71 -23.95
N ALA A 641 -43.91 6.73 -22.62
CA ALA A 641 -44.25 7.83 -21.74
C ALA A 641 -43.08 8.83 -21.55
N THR A 642 -42.01 8.72 -22.35
CA THR A 642 -40.84 9.59 -22.25
C THR A 642 -40.68 10.48 -23.48
N GLU A 643 -40.23 11.71 -23.25
CA GLU A 643 -39.80 12.65 -24.29
C GLU A 643 -38.28 12.82 -24.23
N ILE A 644 -37.61 12.76 -25.37
CA ILE A 644 -36.15 12.88 -25.47
C ILE A 644 -35.75 14.06 -26.34
N SER A 645 -34.80 14.87 -25.85
CA SER A 645 -34.16 15.94 -26.62
C SER A 645 -32.64 15.78 -26.61
N PHE A 646 -31.99 16.22 -27.69
CA PHE A 646 -30.53 16.17 -27.84
C PHE A 646 -29.96 17.57 -28.00
N HIS A 647 -28.83 17.82 -27.35
CA HIS A 647 -28.18 19.12 -27.24
C HIS A 647 -26.68 19.01 -27.50
N GLY A 648 -26.10 20.00 -28.15
CA GLY A 648 -24.69 20.01 -28.56
C GLY A 648 -24.45 20.87 -29.80
N VAL A 649 -23.25 20.77 -30.39
CA VAL A 649 -22.90 21.50 -31.61
C VAL A 649 -23.86 21.12 -32.76
N GLY A 650 -24.57 22.10 -33.29
CA GLY A 650 -25.57 21.91 -34.36
C GLY A 650 -26.91 21.34 -33.89
N LEU A 651 -27.17 21.26 -32.58
CA LEU A 651 -28.42 20.79 -31.98
C LEU A 651 -29.07 21.89 -31.12
N ALA A 652 -30.21 21.57 -30.49
CA ALA A 652 -30.92 22.52 -29.63
C ALA A 652 -30.06 22.99 -28.44
N THR A 653 -30.16 24.26 -28.07
CA THR A 653 -29.45 24.81 -26.90
C THR A 653 -30.23 24.55 -25.62
N LEU A 654 -29.53 24.29 -24.52
CA LEU A 654 -30.12 24.28 -23.17
C LEU A 654 -30.11 25.69 -22.59
N THR A 655 -31.11 25.98 -21.75
CA THR A 655 -31.09 27.19 -20.92
C THR A 655 -30.08 27.04 -19.76
N ASP A 656 -29.63 28.16 -19.19
CA ASP A 656 -28.76 28.15 -17.99
C ASP A 656 -29.46 27.52 -16.77
N GLU A 657 -30.78 27.64 -16.68
CA GLU A 657 -31.59 27.01 -15.64
C GLU A 657 -31.61 25.48 -15.81
N GLU A 658 -31.88 25.00 -17.03
CA GLU A 658 -31.84 23.57 -17.32
C GLU A 658 -30.46 23.00 -17.09
N THR A 659 -29.39 23.69 -17.53
CA THR A 659 -28.01 23.22 -17.35
C THR A 659 -27.65 23.07 -15.88
N ARG A 660 -28.05 24.04 -15.02
CA ARG A 660 -27.88 23.93 -13.56
C ARG A 660 -28.71 22.79 -12.96
N HIS A 661 -29.94 22.60 -13.44
CA HIS A 661 -30.79 21.48 -13.01
C HIS A 661 -30.17 20.13 -13.38
N LEU A 662 -29.65 19.98 -14.60
CA LEU A 662 -28.94 18.76 -15.02
C LEU A 662 -27.71 18.50 -14.15
N HIS A 663 -26.91 19.53 -13.87
CA HIS A 663 -25.77 19.40 -12.96
C HIS A 663 -26.18 18.92 -11.57
N SER A 664 -27.30 19.44 -11.01
CA SER A 664 -27.83 18.95 -9.72
C SER A 664 -28.31 17.49 -9.74
N LEU A 665 -28.79 16.97 -10.88
CA LEU A 665 -29.14 15.55 -11.02
C LEU A 665 -27.91 14.64 -10.99
N PHE A 666 -26.77 15.15 -11.45
CA PHE A 666 -25.50 14.45 -11.37
C PHE A 666 -24.92 14.47 -9.94
N GLU A 667 -24.96 15.62 -9.25
CA GLU A 667 -24.51 15.70 -7.84
C GLU A 667 -25.23 14.69 -6.94
N LYS A 668 -26.54 14.49 -7.13
CA LYS A 668 -27.31 13.45 -6.42
C LYS A 668 -26.81 12.02 -6.66
N MET A 669 -26.24 11.76 -7.84
CA MET A 669 -25.64 10.45 -8.15
C MET A 669 -24.28 10.28 -7.46
N GLU A 670 -23.50 11.35 -7.32
CA GLU A 670 -22.21 11.33 -6.60
C GLU A 670 -22.38 11.03 -5.10
N GLU A 671 -23.51 11.42 -4.49
CA GLU A 671 -23.85 11.10 -3.08
C GLU A 671 -23.93 9.59 -2.76
N LYS A 672 -23.97 8.74 -3.80
CA LYS A 672 -23.93 7.28 -3.69
C LYS A 672 -22.52 6.73 -3.46
N LEU A 673 -21.47 7.55 -3.63
CA LEU A 673 -20.06 7.23 -3.34
C LEU A 673 -19.55 5.89 -3.93
N ARG A 674 -20.08 5.49 -5.09
CA ARG A 674 -19.63 4.28 -5.80
C ARG A 674 -18.24 4.43 -6.42
N ILE A 675 -17.96 5.63 -6.91
CA ILE A 675 -16.62 6.12 -7.23
C ILE A 675 -16.55 7.49 -6.54
N ASN A 676 -15.73 7.62 -5.51
CA ASN A 676 -15.68 8.84 -4.70
C ASN A 676 -14.77 9.88 -5.37
N LEU A 677 -15.34 10.78 -6.17
CA LEU A 677 -14.64 11.87 -6.84
C LEU A 677 -14.83 13.21 -6.11
N PHE A 678 -14.00 14.19 -6.45
CA PHE A 678 -14.29 15.58 -6.12
C PHE A 678 -15.45 16.08 -6.97
N ARG A 679 -16.24 17.01 -6.42
CA ARG A 679 -17.38 17.59 -7.13
C ARG A 679 -16.95 18.19 -8.47
N LEU A 680 -17.68 17.81 -9.52
CA LEU A 680 -17.42 18.32 -10.87
C LEU A 680 -17.88 19.78 -10.99
N PRO A 681 -17.13 20.63 -11.71
CA PRO A 681 -17.45 22.05 -11.83
C PRO A 681 -18.72 22.25 -12.66
N THR A 682 -19.49 23.29 -12.33
CA THR A 682 -20.72 23.66 -13.06
C THR A 682 -20.46 24.08 -14.51
N THR A 683 -19.20 24.40 -14.86
CA THR A 683 -18.73 24.71 -16.21
C THR A 683 -18.58 23.49 -17.12
N LEU A 684 -18.64 22.27 -16.57
CA LEU A 684 -18.46 21.00 -17.30
C LEU A 684 -19.45 20.82 -18.45
N LEU A 685 -20.76 20.83 -18.16
CA LEU A 685 -21.79 20.63 -19.19
C LEU A 685 -21.78 21.72 -20.27
N PRO A 686 -21.66 23.03 -19.93
CA PRO A 686 -21.48 24.08 -20.92
C PRO A 686 -20.27 23.88 -21.84
N ALA A 687 -19.15 23.40 -21.31
CA ALA A 687 -17.95 23.16 -22.09
C ALA A 687 -18.08 21.94 -23.02
N MET A 688 -18.70 20.85 -22.55
CA MET A 688 -19.02 19.69 -23.38
C MET A 688 -19.91 20.10 -24.57
N LEU A 689 -20.94 20.92 -24.35
CA LEU A 689 -21.85 21.38 -25.42
C LEU A 689 -21.18 22.21 -26.52
N ARG A 690 -20.01 22.79 -26.26
CA ARG A 690 -19.22 23.52 -27.27
C ARG A 690 -18.34 22.63 -28.14
N SER A 691 -18.15 21.36 -27.75
CA SER A 691 -17.32 20.41 -28.48
C SER A 691 -18.17 19.48 -29.34
N ALA A 692 -17.76 19.28 -30.59
CA ALA A 692 -18.45 18.35 -31.51
C ALA A 692 -18.31 16.88 -31.06
N ALA A 693 -17.32 16.58 -30.22
CA ALA A 693 -17.10 15.26 -29.64
C ALA A 693 -18.16 14.86 -28.62
N TRP A 694 -18.98 15.80 -28.13
CA TRP A 694 -19.97 15.53 -27.10
C TRP A 694 -21.39 15.83 -27.59
N GLU A 695 -22.35 15.09 -27.04
CA GLU A 695 -23.76 15.49 -27.05
C GLU A 695 -24.41 15.15 -25.71
N LEU A 696 -25.45 15.90 -25.35
CA LEU A 696 -26.27 15.63 -24.18
C LEU A 696 -27.63 15.10 -24.62
N GLY A 697 -28.03 13.95 -24.11
CA GLY A 697 -29.41 13.46 -24.19
C GLY A 697 -30.14 13.81 -22.91
N VAL A 698 -31.35 14.36 -23.04
CA VAL A 698 -32.16 14.83 -21.93
C VAL A 698 -33.53 14.17 -21.99
N LEU A 699 -33.93 13.53 -20.89
CA LEU A 699 -35.15 12.76 -20.76
C LEU A 699 -36.16 13.48 -19.86
N ARG A 700 -37.40 13.60 -20.37
CA ARG A 700 -38.58 14.06 -19.63
C ARG A 700 -39.63 12.96 -19.61
N ILE A 701 -40.50 13.00 -18.61
CA ILE A 701 -41.75 12.25 -18.64
C ILE A 701 -42.78 13.11 -19.38
N ALA A 702 -43.52 12.51 -20.30
CA ALA A 702 -44.56 13.19 -21.06
C ALA A 702 -45.65 13.73 -20.13
N ALA A 703 -46.25 14.87 -20.49
CA ALA A 703 -47.23 15.54 -19.63
C ALA A 703 -48.48 14.69 -19.38
N ASP A 704 -48.90 13.91 -20.37
CA ASP A 704 -50.03 12.96 -20.28
C ASP A 704 -49.71 11.71 -19.44
N ALA A 705 -48.44 11.42 -19.21
CA ALA A 705 -47.95 10.40 -18.30
C ALA A 705 -47.63 10.94 -16.89
N GLY A 706 -48.08 12.17 -16.56
CA GLY A 706 -47.90 12.78 -15.24
C GLY A 706 -46.58 13.54 -15.07
N GLY A 707 -45.84 13.79 -16.16
CA GLY A 707 -44.57 14.51 -16.13
C GLY A 707 -44.69 15.96 -15.64
N CYS A 708 -43.67 16.43 -14.92
CA CYS A 708 -43.63 17.78 -14.34
C CYS A 708 -42.98 18.84 -15.26
N GLY A 709 -42.69 18.48 -16.52
CA GLY A 709 -42.02 19.34 -17.51
C GLY A 709 -40.52 19.55 -17.28
N LYS A 710 -39.96 19.10 -16.15
CA LYS A 710 -38.52 19.17 -15.87
C LYS A 710 -37.77 17.93 -16.39
N PRO A 711 -36.46 18.04 -16.71
CA PRO A 711 -35.61 16.87 -16.92
C PRO A 711 -35.66 15.94 -15.70
N VAL A 712 -35.92 14.66 -15.93
CA VAL A 712 -35.86 13.61 -14.90
C VAL A 712 -34.59 12.76 -15.02
N ALA A 713 -33.94 12.76 -16.19
CA ALA A 713 -32.63 12.16 -16.38
C ALA A 713 -31.88 12.81 -17.54
N PHE A 714 -30.56 12.68 -17.55
CA PHE A 714 -29.72 13.09 -18.68
C PHE A 714 -28.45 12.25 -18.76
N TRP A 715 -27.83 12.27 -19.94
CA TRP A 715 -26.48 11.76 -20.12
C TRP A 715 -25.68 12.67 -21.05
N ALA A 716 -24.37 12.75 -20.82
CA ALA A 716 -23.40 13.27 -21.78
C ALA A 716 -22.68 12.09 -22.44
N ALA A 717 -22.72 12.03 -23.76
CA ALA A 717 -22.08 10.99 -24.55
C ALA A 717 -20.94 11.55 -25.39
N HIS A 718 -19.82 10.85 -25.36
CA HIS A 718 -18.72 11.04 -26.30
C HIS A 718 -19.04 10.33 -27.62
N LYS A 719 -18.66 10.97 -28.73
CA LYS A 719 -18.86 10.51 -30.11
C LYS A 719 -17.52 10.58 -30.83
N HIS A 720 -16.99 9.43 -31.23
CA HIS A 720 -15.80 9.39 -32.06
C HIS A 720 -15.66 8.08 -32.83
N GLY A 721 -15.20 8.18 -34.07
CA GLY A 721 -15.06 7.04 -34.97
C GLY A 721 -16.38 6.29 -35.13
N ASP A 722 -16.43 5.08 -34.59
CA ASP A 722 -17.55 4.16 -34.71
C ASP A 722 -18.21 3.83 -33.36
N THR A 723 -17.91 4.64 -32.35
CA THR A 723 -18.32 4.43 -30.97
C THR A 723 -19.16 5.59 -30.46
N TYR A 724 -20.32 5.25 -29.88
CA TYR A 724 -21.13 6.13 -29.06
C TYR A 724 -20.95 5.75 -27.59
N ALA A 725 -20.59 6.70 -26.73
CA ALA A 725 -20.26 6.37 -25.36
C ALA A 725 -20.84 7.33 -24.32
N PRO A 726 -22.02 7.02 -23.78
CA PRO A 726 -22.57 7.68 -22.59
C PRO A 726 -21.61 7.51 -21.41
N PHE A 727 -21.07 8.62 -20.93
CA PHE A 727 -20.04 8.64 -19.90
C PHE A 727 -20.56 9.19 -18.57
N LEU A 728 -21.20 10.36 -18.62
CA LEU A 728 -21.73 11.05 -17.44
C LEU A 728 -23.25 11.00 -17.48
N CYS A 729 -23.90 10.65 -16.37
CA CYS A 729 -25.35 10.65 -16.29
C CYS A 729 -25.87 11.10 -14.92
N GLY A 730 -27.02 11.77 -14.92
CA GLY A 730 -27.78 12.09 -13.71
C GLY A 730 -29.24 11.65 -13.87
N LEU A 731 -29.86 11.25 -12.76
CA LEU A 731 -31.23 10.77 -12.74
C LEU A 731 -31.92 11.17 -11.44
N ASP A 732 -33.22 11.44 -11.52
CA ASP A 732 -34.05 11.75 -10.37
C ASP A 732 -34.66 10.47 -9.80
N ASP A 733 -34.19 10.04 -8.63
CA ASP A 733 -34.66 8.82 -7.97
C ASP A 733 -36.16 8.84 -7.64
N ALA A 734 -36.80 10.03 -7.61
CA ALA A 734 -38.26 10.14 -7.48
C ALA A 734 -39.03 9.45 -8.63
N TRP A 735 -38.38 9.23 -9.78
CA TRP A 735 -38.97 8.61 -10.96
C TRP A 735 -38.48 7.17 -11.20
N ARG A 736 -37.87 6.53 -10.19
CA ARG A 736 -37.29 5.18 -10.33
C ARG A 736 -38.32 4.13 -10.77
N ASP A 737 -39.57 4.25 -10.35
CA ASP A 737 -40.66 3.33 -10.73
C ASP A 737 -41.02 3.39 -12.22
N HIS A 738 -40.55 4.40 -12.96
CA HIS A 738 -40.73 4.54 -14.41
C HIS A 738 -39.57 3.93 -15.21
N ASP A 739 -38.73 3.09 -14.58
CA ASP A 739 -37.57 2.43 -15.20
C ASP A 739 -36.58 3.40 -15.88
N ILE A 740 -36.49 4.65 -15.41
CA ILE A 740 -35.77 5.74 -16.10
C ILE A 740 -34.34 5.38 -16.53
N TYR A 741 -33.58 4.62 -15.72
CA TYR A 741 -32.23 4.20 -16.06
C TYR A 741 -32.21 3.20 -17.23
N ARG A 742 -33.12 2.22 -17.25
CA ARG A 742 -33.23 1.27 -18.37
C ARG A 742 -33.75 1.97 -19.63
N SER A 743 -34.66 2.93 -19.46
CA SER A 743 -35.15 3.78 -20.53
C SER A 743 -34.02 4.59 -21.16
N MET A 744 -33.08 5.11 -20.37
CA MET A 744 -31.86 5.75 -20.88
C MET A 744 -31.00 4.78 -21.70
N ILE A 745 -30.71 3.57 -21.22
CA ILE A 745 -29.92 2.58 -21.98
C ILE A 745 -30.58 2.27 -23.33
N LEU A 746 -31.91 2.14 -23.37
CA LEU A 746 -32.63 1.95 -24.64
C LEU A 746 -32.47 3.17 -25.57
N HIS A 747 -32.58 4.38 -25.04
CA HIS A 747 -32.36 5.60 -25.82
C HIS A 747 -30.92 5.77 -26.29
N TRP A 748 -29.92 5.33 -25.51
CA TRP A 748 -28.52 5.26 -25.95
C TRP A 748 -28.39 4.34 -27.16
N THR A 749 -29.01 3.16 -27.08
CA THR A 749 -29.02 2.16 -28.17
C THR A 749 -29.67 2.74 -29.42
N ARG A 750 -30.84 3.38 -29.28
CA ARG A 750 -31.55 4.04 -30.39
C ARG A 750 -30.73 5.17 -31.01
N ARG A 751 -30.13 6.02 -30.17
CA ARG A 751 -29.35 7.16 -30.63
C ARG A 751 -28.10 6.73 -31.37
N ALA A 752 -27.33 5.79 -30.80
CA ALA A 752 -26.13 5.23 -31.43
C ALA A 752 -26.44 4.67 -32.83
N ARG A 753 -27.52 3.88 -32.95
CA ARG A 753 -27.99 3.34 -34.24
C ARG A 753 -28.44 4.42 -35.21
N SER A 754 -29.16 5.44 -34.74
CA SER A 754 -29.64 6.55 -35.59
C SER A 754 -28.49 7.36 -36.19
N LEU A 755 -27.36 7.39 -35.49
CA LEU A 755 -26.13 8.06 -35.92
C LEU A 755 -25.19 7.14 -36.72
N GLY A 756 -25.55 5.85 -36.88
CA GLY A 756 -24.77 4.89 -37.66
C GLY A 756 -23.56 4.29 -36.95
N PHE A 757 -23.43 4.45 -35.62
CA PHE A 757 -22.36 3.83 -34.85
C PHE A 757 -22.57 2.33 -34.69
N ARG A 758 -21.51 1.53 -34.79
CA ARG A 758 -21.53 0.08 -34.55
C ARG A 758 -21.29 -0.30 -33.10
N LYS A 759 -20.73 0.59 -32.27
CA LYS A 759 -20.41 0.30 -30.86
C LYS A 759 -21.08 1.27 -29.89
N LEU A 760 -21.65 0.71 -28.82
CA LEU A 760 -22.17 1.45 -27.67
C LEU A 760 -21.38 1.08 -26.41
N ARG A 761 -20.51 1.97 -25.94
CA ARG A 761 -19.77 1.79 -24.68
C ARG A 761 -20.57 2.39 -23.52
N MET A 762 -20.96 1.56 -22.56
CA MET A 762 -21.96 1.91 -21.53
C MET A 762 -21.35 2.31 -20.18
N GLY A 763 -20.03 2.33 -20.04
CA GLY A 763 -19.31 2.64 -18.80
C GLY A 763 -19.20 1.49 -17.79
N MET A 764 -18.66 1.78 -16.61
CA MET A 764 -18.23 0.76 -15.64
C MET A 764 -19.30 0.24 -14.65
N ASP A 765 -20.35 1.03 -14.35
CA ASP A 765 -21.31 0.67 -13.28
C ASP A 765 -22.53 -0.14 -13.77
N ALA A 766 -23.42 -0.61 -12.89
CA ALA A 766 -24.72 -1.20 -13.22
C ALA A 766 -24.68 -2.38 -14.20
N GLU A 767 -23.67 -3.26 -14.06
CA GLU A 767 -23.44 -4.45 -14.88
C GLU A 767 -24.73 -5.25 -15.15
N ILE A 768 -25.49 -5.54 -14.08
CA ILE A 768 -26.70 -6.36 -14.16
C ILE A 768 -27.70 -5.79 -15.17
N GLU A 769 -27.83 -4.47 -15.24
CA GLU A 769 -28.77 -3.82 -16.15
C GLU A 769 -28.23 -3.83 -17.58
N LYS A 770 -26.95 -3.50 -17.77
CA LYS A 770 -26.30 -3.47 -19.09
C LYS A 770 -26.28 -4.84 -19.77
N ARG A 771 -26.01 -5.91 -19.00
CA ARG A 771 -26.05 -7.30 -19.50
C ARG A 771 -27.42 -7.73 -20.02
N ARG A 772 -28.52 -7.12 -19.53
CA ARG A 772 -29.88 -7.40 -20.03
C ARG A 772 -30.10 -6.88 -21.45
N PHE A 773 -29.41 -5.80 -21.82
CA PHE A 773 -29.38 -5.27 -23.18
C PHE A 773 -28.42 -6.04 -24.11
N GLY A 774 -27.74 -7.08 -23.59
CA GLY A 774 -26.82 -7.89 -24.39
C GLY A 774 -25.38 -7.37 -24.40
N ALA A 775 -25.05 -6.37 -23.58
CA ALA A 775 -23.67 -5.89 -23.47
C ALA A 775 -22.73 -7.00 -22.94
N HIS A 776 -21.53 -7.07 -23.52
CA HIS A 776 -20.43 -7.89 -23.01
C HIS A 776 -19.62 -7.11 -21.98
N THR A 777 -18.96 -7.86 -21.09
CA THR A 777 -18.18 -7.33 -19.98
C THR A 777 -16.69 -7.40 -20.32
N GLU A 778 -15.99 -6.29 -20.18
CA GLU A 778 -14.54 -6.16 -20.38
C GLU A 778 -13.91 -5.91 -19.01
N ARG A 779 -13.10 -6.87 -18.55
CA ARG A 779 -12.36 -6.69 -17.31
C ARG A 779 -11.20 -5.72 -17.55
N VAL A 780 -11.10 -4.73 -16.68
CA VAL A 780 -10.05 -3.72 -16.70
C VAL A 780 -9.37 -3.65 -15.34
N CYS A 781 -8.10 -3.26 -15.36
CA CYS A 781 -7.30 -3.08 -14.17
C CYS A 781 -6.56 -1.74 -14.22
N LEU A 782 -6.07 -1.32 -13.07
CA LEU A 782 -5.07 -0.28 -12.97
C LEU A 782 -3.79 -0.83 -12.35
N TYR A 783 -2.68 -0.17 -12.63
CA TYR A 783 -1.39 -0.37 -11.98
C TYR A 783 -1.07 0.90 -11.22
N VAL A 784 -0.77 0.78 -9.94
CA VAL A 784 -0.43 1.92 -9.07
C VAL A 784 0.96 1.73 -8.49
N ARG A 785 1.70 2.83 -8.38
CA ARG A 785 2.97 2.91 -7.67
C ARG A 785 2.88 4.06 -6.68
N THR A 786 3.11 3.80 -5.39
CA THR A 786 3.09 4.82 -4.32
C THR A 786 4.51 5.12 -3.83
N SER A 787 4.75 6.36 -3.37
CA SER A 787 6.03 6.78 -2.80
C SER A 787 6.22 6.28 -1.36
N ASP A 788 5.13 6.12 -0.61
CA ASP A 788 5.07 5.53 0.72
C ASP A 788 3.80 4.68 0.89
N ASP A 789 3.62 4.07 2.06
CA ASP A 789 2.48 3.25 2.44
C ASP A 789 1.59 3.89 3.51
N TYR A 790 1.85 5.15 3.89
CA TYR A 790 1.16 5.80 5.00
C TYR A 790 -0.32 6.06 4.71
N ALA A 791 -0.64 6.61 3.53
CA ALA A 791 -2.03 6.82 3.14
C ALA A 791 -2.81 5.49 3.08
N GLY A 792 -2.15 4.42 2.63
CA GLY A 792 -2.71 3.06 2.65
C GLY A 792 -2.94 2.51 4.05
N ALA A 793 -2.03 2.81 4.99
CA ALA A 793 -2.16 2.43 6.39
C ALA A 793 -3.30 3.21 7.10
N LEU A 794 -3.42 4.53 6.85
CA LEU A 794 -4.54 5.35 7.32
C LEU A 794 -5.88 4.88 6.75
N LEU A 795 -5.95 4.55 5.46
CA LEU A 795 -7.15 4.01 4.85
C LEU A 795 -7.52 2.64 5.47
N SER A 796 -6.53 1.80 5.75
CA SER A 796 -6.73 0.54 6.47
C SER A 796 -7.27 0.76 7.88
N GLU A 797 -6.87 1.85 8.53
CA GLU A 797 -7.43 2.28 9.80
C GLU A 797 -8.90 2.68 9.69
N VAL A 798 -9.27 3.48 8.68
CA VAL A 798 -10.68 3.84 8.44
C VAL A 798 -11.53 2.59 8.15
N ILE A 799 -11.01 1.65 7.37
CA ILE A 799 -11.68 0.36 7.10
C ILE A 799 -11.94 -0.39 8.42
N ALA A 800 -10.96 -0.40 9.33
CA ALA A 800 -11.12 -1.01 10.64
C ALA A 800 -12.16 -0.27 11.48
N ASP A 801 -12.16 1.06 11.52
CA ASP A 801 -13.13 1.88 12.26
C ASP A 801 -14.57 1.64 11.79
N VAL A 802 -14.76 1.50 10.47
CA VAL A 802 -16.06 1.16 9.86
C VAL A 802 -16.49 -0.26 10.24
N ALA A 803 -15.56 -1.22 10.23
CA ALA A 803 -15.85 -2.60 10.61
C ALA A 803 -16.18 -2.76 12.11
N THR A 804 -15.60 -1.94 12.98
CA THR A 804 -15.83 -1.96 14.44
C THR A 804 -16.95 -1.04 14.90
N GLY A 805 -17.50 -0.21 14.01
CA GLY A 805 -18.56 0.75 14.36
C GLY A 805 -18.07 1.94 15.19
N GLN A 806 -16.76 2.25 15.19
CA GLN A 806 -16.19 3.46 15.82
C GLN A 806 -16.41 4.75 14.99
N VAL A 807 -17.19 4.64 13.91
CA VAL A 807 -17.63 5.73 13.03
C VAL A 807 -18.29 6.85 13.84
N GLY A 808 -17.76 8.08 13.78
CA GLY A 808 -18.40 9.26 14.38
C GLY A 808 -17.83 9.79 15.71
N LEU A 809 -16.88 9.10 16.36
CA LEU A 809 -16.27 9.58 17.61
C LEU A 809 -15.34 10.81 17.44
N GLN A 810 -15.00 11.18 16.21
CA GLN A 810 -14.15 12.33 15.91
C GLN A 810 -14.91 13.67 15.82
N ALA A 811 -16.25 13.68 15.72
CA ALA A 811 -17.02 14.91 15.46
C ALA A 811 -17.89 15.39 16.64
N VAL A 812 -17.78 14.75 17.82
CA VAL A 812 -18.45 15.22 19.04
C VAL A 812 -17.40 15.41 20.13
N ASN A 813 -16.66 16.51 20.04
CA ASN A 813 -16.10 17.32 21.14
C ASN A 813 -15.05 18.30 20.62
#